data_AF-A0A1F3KZ32-F1
#
_entry.id   AF-A0A1F3KZ32-F1
#
_cell.length_a   1.000
_cell.length_b   1.000
_cell.length_c   1.000
_cell.angle_alpha   90.00
_cell.angle_beta   90.00
_cell.angle_gamma   90.00
#
_symmetry.space_group_name_H-M   'P 1'
#
loop_
_entity.id
_entity.type
_entity.pdbx_description
1 polymer ?
#
loop_
_entity_poly.entity_id
_entity_poly.type
_entity_poly.pdbx_seq_one_letter_code
_entity_poly.pdbx_strand_id
1 'polypeptide(L)'
;MPQIFDNIKNHLSEGLNYTLDVSYKADFCVGYFNLRGWKQVAHHIEKWNGGENNNCRLLVGMQKPPLETIRDYFSKTEQGVIDNQTAISIKKKLAQEFKDQLTIGIPTEDDEIGLRKLSSQIKQKKVVVKLFLRHPLHAKLYLCFRDDRINPVIGYLGSSNLTLSGLSLQGELNVDVLEKDATEKLSNWFADRWDDKFCLDISDELAEIIDNSWASDKLISPYHIYLKIAYHLAREARAGLSEFKVSKVFEKQLLDFQMKAVLVAAHHLNKRGGVIIGDVVGLGKTITATALAKMFEDDFFLETLILCPKNLTEMWKDYAHKYQLRAQVLSVTQAQSELPKMRRYRLIIIDESHNLRNREGKRYKAIQEYIQLNDSKVILLSATPYNKTFLDLSNQLRLFIPDEKDLGISPEHFIESIGGKTQFMAKYQTPLRSIPAFEKSEFADDWRELMRLYLVRRTRSFIKLYYTNLDETNNRKFLTFADGSRSYFPDRLPKKVEYQFDLNDPKDQYAKLYSDEVVDLINHLNLPRYGLGQEQYNEKKPLVKPTKEDLLIQQNLGRAGARLKGFARTNLFKRLESSGYSFLLSISRHILRNYLFIYAIENKLAFPIGKQDAIMLDDYLEDTDIDGTDTDEKINLLLSEESYYTQAQKIYDLFSTTYKNRFDWVNSSLFSKSLKNALIQDSRDLIKILELGKDWNANEDRKLNALYKLINKKHNKEKVLIFTQYADTAYYLCDELKKRGLQKVECVTGNNESPTSFAYRFSPVSNDKKNDVKETDEIRVLITTDVLSEGQNLQDAHVILNYDLPWAIIRLIQRAGRVDRIGQKAEQIFCYSFLPEDGIEKIIRLRSRLKTRLEQSDEVLGSPDEVFFDNQKIRTQLEGLYSEQSGILDEEEDGEVDLASYAYQIWKNATDANPKLNNIIPEMPNVVYATKKNNDEKEKQGVIVYSRTADDNDILVWVNSKGEVITQSQLTILKAAQCNAEITPLYKIPEHHNLVAKGLEYINDIEITTGGQLGKQNSVRYRIYMHLNRYYEEFKNTLFATDALKRAIDDIYKYPLKESAKDTIGRQLKAGVTVGVLIDLVSALREEDKLCIITEEDNKYREPQIICSLGIKNEEE
;
A
#
# COMPACT_ATOMS: atom_id res chain seq x y z
N MET A 1 27.41 -66.80 1.63
CA MET A 1 28.37 -65.68 1.63
C MET A 1 27.59 -64.45 2.00
N PRO A 2 28.15 -63.53 2.80
CA PRO A 2 27.47 -62.30 3.16
C PRO A 2 27.21 -61.45 1.91
N GLN A 3 26.01 -60.91 1.80
CA GLN A 3 25.57 -59.98 0.78
C GLN A 3 25.88 -58.55 1.20
N ILE A 4 26.43 -57.77 0.26
CA ILE A 4 26.74 -56.36 0.46
C ILE A 4 25.60 -55.52 -0.10
N PHE A 5 25.13 -54.58 0.71
CA PHE A 5 24.17 -53.55 0.36
C PHE A 5 24.88 -52.21 0.38
N ASP A 6 25.13 -51.65 -0.81
CA ASP A 6 25.83 -50.38 -1.00
C ASP A 6 24.86 -49.21 -1.26
N ASN A 7 23.55 -49.50 -1.34
CA ASN A 7 22.49 -48.55 -1.66
C ASN A 7 22.69 -47.80 -2.98
N ILE A 8 23.51 -48.35 -3.88
CA ILE A 8 23.74 -47.87 -5.25
C ILE A 8 23.26 -48.93 -6.25
N LYS A 9 23.62 -50.19 -6.02
CA LYS A 9 23.22 -51.34 -6.84
C LYS A 9 22.33 -52.31 -6.08
N ASN A 10 22.64 -52.55 -4.79
CA ASN A 10 21.85 -53.37 -3.90
C ASN A 10 21.37 -52.51 -2.74
N HIS A 11 20.06 -52.29 -2.65
CA HIS A 11 19.48 -51.41 -1.62
C HIS A 11 19.18 -52.19 -0.34
N LEU A 12 19.59 -51.64 0.81
CA LEU A 12 19.33 -52.23 2.12
C LEU A 12 17.83 -52.37 2.37
N SER A 13 17.02 -51.43 1.88
CA SER A 13 15.55 -51.50 1.94
C SER A 13 14.99 -52.80 1.35
N GLU A 14 15.54 -53.29 0.24
CA GLU A 14 15.07 -54.53 -0.40
C GLU A 14 15.44 -55.76 0.43
N GLY A 15 16.69 -55.85 0.89
CA GLY A 15 17.16 -56.95 1.73
C GLY A 15 16.42 -57.00 3.09
N LEU A 16 16.25 -55.85 3.72
CA LEU A 16 15.55 -55.72 5.00
C LEU A 16 14.06 -56.11 4.86
N ASN A 17 13.36 -55.61 3.83
CA ASN A 17 11.95 -55.93 3.60
C ASN A 17 11.72 -57.41 3.26
N TYR A 18 12.60 -58.01 2.46
CA TYR A 18 12.56 -59.46 2.20
C TYR A 18 12.62 -60.27 3.49
N THR A 19 13.53 -59.91 4.40
CA THR A 19 13.67 -60.60 5.68
C THR A 19 12.52 -60.30 6.63
N LEU A 20 12.03 -59.06 6.67
CA LEU A 20 10.88 -58.68 7.49
C LEU A 20 9.60 -59.42 7.12
N ASP A 21 9.42 -59.80 5.85
CA ASP A 21 8.21 -60.51 5.40
C ASP A 21 8.04 -61.90 6.03
N VAL A 22 9.15 -62.54 6.39
CA VAL A 22 9.19 -63.85 7.06
C VAL A 22 9.52 -63.77 8.55
N SER A 23 9.62 -62.55 9.10
CA SER A 23 9.98 -62.32 10.50
C SER A 23 8.73 -62.06 11.36
N TYR A 24 8.81 -62.41 12.64
CA TYR A 24 7.75 -62.15 13.62
C TYR A 24 8.14 -61.06 14.65
N LYS A 25 9.44 -60.73 14.72
CA LYS A 25 10.00 -59.71 15.63
C LYS A 25 11.20 -59.05 14.98
N ALA A 26 11.46 -57.78 15.33
CA ALA A 26 12.67 -57.08 14.90
C ALA A 26 13.22 -56.14 15.99
N ASP A 27 14.54 -56.00 16.04
CA ASP A 27 15.24 -55.05 16.91
C ASP A 27 16.10 -54.12 16.06
N PHE A 28 15.75 -52.83 16.04
CA PHE A 28 16.43 -51.80 15.28
C PHE A 28 17.15 -50.85 16.22
N CYS A 29 18.47 -50.69 16.07
CA CYS A 29 19.25 -49.68 16.77
C CYS A 29 19.80 -48.70 15.75
N VAL A 30 19.41 -47.43 15.86
CA VAL A 30 19.81 -46.36 14.92
C VAL A 30 20.31 -45.14 15.66
N GLY A 31 21.26 -44.41 15.06
CA GLY A 31 21.76 -43.15 15.62
C GLY A 31 20.87 -41.94 15.32
N TYR A 32 19.96 -42.08 14.36
CA TYR A 32 18.98 -41.06 13.99
C TYR A 32 17.74 -41.72 13.39
N PHE A 33 16.56 -41.22 13.74
CA PHE A 33 15.28 -41.73 13.26
C PHE A 33 14.52 -40.64 12.50
N ASN A 34 14.21 -40.90 11.22
CA ASN A 34 13.32 -40.07 10.44
C ASN A 34 11.91 -40.68 10.43
N LEU A 35 10.94 -39.97 11.00
CA LEU A 35 9.56 -40.43 11.14
C LEU A 35 8.92 -40.80 9.79
N ARG A 36 9.18 -40.01 8.73
CA ARG A 36 8.67 -40.29 7.38
C ARG A 36 9.37 -41.48 6.73
N GLY A 37 10.61 -41.77 7.12
CA GLY A 37 11.37 -42.95 6.69
C GLY A 37 10.72 -44.28 7.10
N TRP A 38 9.90 -44.28 8.16
CA TRP A 38 9.21 -45.48 8.65
C TRP A 38 8.33 -46.16 7.59
N LYS A 39 7.81 -45.40 6.63
CA LYS A 39 6.94 -45.91 5.56
C LYS A 39 7.58 -47.05 4.75
N GLN A 40 8.90 -47.11 4.68
CA GLN A 40 9.62 -48.16 3.94
C GLN A 40 9.48 -49.55 4.55
N VAL A 41 9.26 -49.64 5.87
CA VAL A 41 9.16 -50.91 6.61
C VAL A 41 7.79 -51.12 7.26
N ALA A 42 6.98 -50.06 7.38
CA ALA A 42 5.70 -50.06 8.09
C ALA A 42 4.74 -51.18 7.66
N HIS A 43 4.71 -51.54 6.36
CA HIS A 43 3.78 -52.55 5.84
C HIS A 43 4.02 -53.96 6.41
N HIS A 44 5.28 -54.34 6.63
CA HIS A 44 5.61 -55.68 7.13
C HIS A 44 5.26 -55.82 8.62
N ILE A 45 5.49 -54.77 9.40
CA ILE A 45 5.23 -54.73 10.84
C ILE A 45 3.73 -54.75 11.14
N GLU A 46 2.90 -54.30 10.19
CA GLU A 46 1.43 -54.30 10.35
C GLU A 46 0.87 -55.71 10.56
N LYS A 47 1.52 -56.73 9.98
CA LYS A 47 1.11 -58.14 10.06
C LYS A 47 1.30 -58.75 11.46
N TRP A 48 2.02 -58.08 12.37
CA TRP A 48 2.34 -58.62 13.69
C TRP A 48 1.24 -58.33 14.72
N ASN A 49 1.08 -59.24 15.69
CA ASN A 49 0.01 -59.15 16.69
C ASN A 49 0.29 -58.14 17.83
N GLY A 50 1.53 -57.61 17.94
CA GLY A 50 1.95 -56.72 19.03
C GLY A 50 2.29 -57.45 20.33
N GLY A 51 2.97 -56.75 21.25
CA GLY A 51 3.41 -57.28 22.55
C GLY A 51 4.88 -57.73 22.60
N GLU A 52 5.36 -58.23 23.74
CA GLU A 52 6.80 -58.42 24.02
C GLU A 52 7.54 -59.37 23.05
N ASN A 53 6.80 -60.30 22.42
CA ASN A 53 7.35 -61.33 21.54
C ASN A 53 7.02 -61.14 20.05
N ASN A 54 6.16 -60.18 19.69
CA ASN A 54 5.74 -59.92 18.32
C ASN A 54 5.71 -58.41 18.04
N ASN A 55 6.85 -57.74 18.22
CA ASN A 55 6.98 -56.30 18.03
C ASN A 55 8.31 -55.91 17.35
N CYS A 56 8.36 -54.67 16.90
CA CYS A 56 9.58 -53.97 16.51
C CYS A 56 10.08 -53.12 17.69
N ARG A 57 11.28 -53.40 18.20
CA ARG A 57 11.94 -52.58 19.21
C ARG A 57 12.91 -51.62 18.53
N LEU A 58 12.57 -50.33 18.53
CA LEU A 58 13.39 -49.27 17.92
C LEU A 58 14.14 -48.50 19.02
N LEU A 59 15.45 -48.72 19.10
CA LEU A 59 16.36 -47.98 19.97
C LEU A 59 17.00 -46.84 19.18
N VAL A 60 16.75 -45.60 19.61
CA VAL A 60 17.34 -44.41 19.01
C VAL A 60 18.45 -43.90 19.92
N GLY A 61 19.67 -43.92 19.41
CA GLY A 61 20.86 -43.40 20.07
C GLY A 61 21.07 -41.91 19.80
N MET A 62 21.80 -41.23 20.69
CA MET A 62 22.17 -39.84 20.47
C MET A 62 23.45 -39.73 19.64
N GLN A 63 23.40 -38.94 18.57
CA GLN A 63 24.59 -38.48 17.84
C GLN A 63 24.91 -37.04 18.23
N LYS A 64 26.09 -36.81 18.79
CA LYS A 64 26.63 -35.45 18.95
C LYS A 64 27.39 -35.06 17.69
N PRO A 65 27.41 -33.76 17.31
CA PRO A 65 28.33 -33.27 16.30
C PRO A 65 29.78 -33.69 16.64
N PRO A 66 30.61 -34.04 15.64
CA PRO A 66 32.00 -34.44 15.88
C PRO A 66 32.79 -33.42 16.70
N LEU A 67 32.55 -32.13 16.48
CA LEU A 67 33.22 -31.03 17.19
C LEU A 67 32.84 -30.97 18.68
N GLU A 68 31.59 -31.26 19.04
CA GLU A 68 31.15 -31.35 20.44
C GLU A 68 31.76 -32.57 21.13
N THR A 69 31.85 -33.70 20.41
CA THR A 69 32.49 -34.93 20.91
C THR A 69 33.97 -34.68 21.23
N ILE A 70 34.65 -33.91 20.38
CA ILE A 70 36.04 -33.48 20.58
C ILE A 70 36.15 -32.52 21.77
N ARG A 71 35.25 -31.53 21.89
CA ARG A 71 35.23 -30.59 23.02
C ARG A 71 35.01 -31.29 24.36
N ASP A 72 34.09 -32.24 24.41
CA ASP A 72 33.83 -33.06 25.59
C ASP A 72 35.07 -33.88 25.97
N TYR A 73 35.76 -34.47 24.99
CA TYR A 73 36.99 -35.24 25.19
C TYR A 73 38.14 -34.39 25.75
N PHE A 74 38.25 -33.12 25.34
CA PHE A 74 39.26 -32.18 25.86
C PHE A 74 38.83 -31.44 27.13
N SER A 75 37.56 -31.49 27.51
CA SER A 75 37.09 -30.98 28.80
C SER A 75 37.54 -31.92 29.92
N LYS A 76 38.32 -31.43 30.90
CA LYS A 76 38.79 -32.22 32.06
C LYS A 76 37.68 -32.53 33.09
N THR A 77 36.43 -32.47 32.69
CA THR A 77 35.29 -32.86 33.52
C THR A 77 35.18 -34.38 33.45
N GLU A 78 35.21 -35.06 34.60
CA GLU A 78 34.92 -36.50 34.69
C GLU A 78 33.69 -36.83 33.84
N GLN A 79 33.75 -37.92 33.05
CA GLN A 79 32.66 -38.38 32.19
C GLN A 79 31.35 -38.40 32.99
N GLY A 80 30.54 -37.36 32.79
CA GLY A 80 29.41 -37.03 33.65
C GLY A 80 28.36 -38.12 33.57
N VAL A 81 28.10 -38.76 34.72
CA VAL A 81 26.90 -39.57 34.93
C VAL A 81 25.69 -38.68 34.63
N ILE A 82 24.92 -39.02 33.61
CA ILE A 82 23.70 -38.28 33.27
C ILE A 82 22.75 -38.35 34.46
N ASP A 83 22.32 -37.20 34.95
CA ASP A 83 21.31 -37.11 36.00
C ASP A 83 19.90 -37.13 35.39
N ASN A 84 18.89 -37.38 36.23
CA ASN A 84 17.51 -37.45 35.77
C ASN A 84 17.02 -36.13 35.16
N GLN A 85 17.54 -34.97 35.60
CA GLN A 85 17.15 -33.67 35.06
C GLN A 85 17.66 -33.47 33.63
N THR A 86 18.92 -33.83 33.37
CA THR A 86 19.52 -33.78 32.03
C THR A 86 18.80 -34.75 31.09
N ALA A 87 18.45 -35.95 31.57
CA ALA A 87 17.68 -36.92 30.80
C ALA A 87 16.29 -36.38 30.37
N ILE A 88 15.56 -35.72 31.28
CA ILE A 88 14.27 -35.07 30.97
C ILE A 88 14.45 -33.91 29.97
N SER A 89 15.50 -33.11 30.13
CA SER A 89 15.80 -32.00 29.21
C SER A 89 16.09 -32.51 27.79
N ILE A 90 16.89 -33.57 27.67
CA ILE A 90 17.20 -34.20 26.37
C ILE A 90 15.94 -34.80 25.75
N LYS A 91 15.10 -35.49 26.53
CA LYS A 91 13.80 -36.01 26.06
C LYS A 91 12.91 -34.91 25.50
N LYS A 92 12.81 -33.74 26.18
CA LYS A 92 12.05 -32.58 25.68
C LYS A 92 12.65 -32.00 24.39
N LYS A 93 13.97 -31.87 24.32
CA LYS A 93 14.66 -31.37 23.11
C LYS A 93 14.37 -32.28 21.90
N LEU A 94 14.45 -33.60 22.08
CA LEU A 94 14.16 -34.57 21.03
C LEU A 94 12.69 -34.57 20.61
N ALA A 95 11.76 -34.43 21.56
CA ALA A 95 10.34 -34.25 21.23
C ALA A 95 10.11 -33.01 20.34
N GLN A 96 10.85 -31.93 20.58
CA GLN A 96 10.82 -30.74 19.71
C GLN A 96 11.46 -31.02 18.34
N GLU A 97 12.60 -31.71 18.28
CA GLU A 97 13.25 -32.09 17.01
C GLU A 97 12.34 -32.98 16.14
N PHE A 98 11.59 -33.92 16.74
CA PHE A 98 10.59 -34.72 16.03
C PHE A 98 9.43 -33.88 15.50
N LYS A 99 8.94 -32.89 16.28
CA LYS A 99 7.92 -31.95 15.82
C LYS A 99 8.42 -31.13 14.64
N ASP A 100 9.63 -30.59 14.74
CA ASP A 100 10.23 -29.77 13.70
C ASP A 100 10.43 -30.60 12.41
N GLN A 101 10.91 -31.85 12.54
CA GLN A 101 11.07 -32.79 11.43
C GLN A 101 9.78 -33.01 10.62
N LEU A 102 8.60 -33.05 11.28
CA LEU A 102 7.32 -33.21 10.58
C LEU A 102 6.99 -32.02 9.70
N THR A 103 7.51 -30.83 9.99
CA THR A 103 7.23 -29.59 9.25
C THR A 103 8.20 -29.31 8.10
N ILE A 104 9.27 -30.09 7.97
CA ILE A 104 10.29 -29.93 6.93
C ILE A 104 9.83 -30.57 5.62
N GLY A 105 10.00 -29.84 4.52
CA GLY A 105 9.72 -30.32 3.17
C GLY A 105 8.22 -30.50 2.89
N ILE A 106 7.92 -30.83 1.63
CA ILE A 106 6.55 -30.97 1.14
C ILE A 106 5.97 -32.32 1.60
N PRO A 107 4.80 -32.35 2.25
CA PRO A 107 4.11 -33.61 2.56
C PRO A 107 3.75 -34.39 1.32
N THR A 108 3.73 -35.72 1.43
CA THR A 108 3.16 -36.60 0.42
C THR A 108 2.04 -37.44 1.01
N GLU A 109 1.17 -37.98 0.15
CA GLU A 109 0.11 -38.90 0.58
C GLU A 109 0.69 -40.12 1.30
N ASP A 110 1.81 -40.65 0.80
CA ASP A 110 2.51 -41.78 1.40
C ASP A 110 3.11 -41.45 2.77
N ASP A 111 3.59 -40.21 2.96
CA ASP A 111 4.09 -39.77 4.27
C ASP A 111 2.95 -39.72 5.30
N GLU A 112 1.78 -39.20 4.91
CA GLU A 112 0.59 -39.14 5.78
C GLU A 112 0.16 -40.54 6.22
N ILE A 113 0.02 -41.45 5.25
CA ILE A 113 -0.36 -42.85 5.49
C ILE A 113 0.70 -43.55 6.36
N GLY A 114 1.99 -43.31 6.08
CA GLY A 114 3.10 -43.88 6.84
C GLY A 114 3.13 -43.43 8.31
N LEU A 115 2.92 -42.14 8.55
CA LEU A 115 2.90 -41.56 9.90
C LEU A 115 1.68 -42.04 10.69
N ARG A 116 0.48 -42.10 10.08
CA ARG A 116 -0.73 -42.65 10.72
C ARG A 116 -0.55 -44.11 11.10
N LYS A 117 0.05 -44.91 10.20
CA LYS A 117 0.41 -46.30 10.49
C LYS A 117 1.40 -46.39 11.65
N LEU A 118 2.45 -45.56 11.67
CA LEU A 118 3.39 -45.52 12.79
C LEU A 118 2.69 -45.22 14.13
N SER A 119 1.84 -44.19 14.20
CA SER A 119 1.06 -43.86 15.41
C SER A 119 0.17 -45.03 15.85
N SER A 120 -0.56 -45.64 14.91
CA SER A 120 -1.40 -46.82 15.18
C SER A 120 -0.58 -48.02 15.68
N GLN A 121 0.55 -48.32 15.05
CA GLN A 121 1.45 -49.42 15.41
C GLN A 121 2.06 -49.22 16.80
N ILE A 122 2.41 -47.98 17.15
CA ILE A 122 2.89 -47.64 18.50
C ILE A 122 1.79 -47.88 19.54
N LYS A 123 0.58 -47.35 19.32
CA LYS A 123 -0.56 -47.54 20.25
C LYS A 123 -0.94 -49.00 20.43
N GLN A 124 -0.81 -49.80 19.38
CA GLN A 124 -1.05 -51.25 19.42
C GLN A 124 0.13 -52.05 19.97
N LYS A 125 1.21 -51.39 20.41
CA LYS A 125 2.46 -52.01 20.90
C LYS A 125 3.11 -52.96 19.88
N LYS A 126 2.86 -52.75 18.58
CA LYS A 126 3.59 -53.38 17.48
C LYS A 126 4.97 -52.74 17.29
N VAL A 127 5.11 -51.47 17.66
CA VAL A 127 6.37 -50.72 17.66
C VAL A 127 6.56 -50.11 19.03
N VAL A 128 7.76 -50.26 19.61
CA VAL A 128 8.16 -49.60 20.84
C VAL A 128 9.42 -48.80 20.55
N VAL A 129 9.42 -47.52 20.89
CA VAL A 129 10.54 -46.62 20.62
C VAL A 129 11.15 -46.13 21.93
N LYS A 130 12.44 -46.40 22.12
CA LYS A 130 13.20 -45.94 23.29
C LYS A 130 14.40 -45.08 22.91
N LEU A 131 14.71 -44.09 23.74
CA LEU A 131 15.89 -43.25 23.65
C LEU A 131 16.99 -43.76 24.57
N PHE A 132 18.16 -44.07 24.02
CA PHE A 132 19.34 -44.40 24.82
C PHE A 132 20.17 -43.16 25.10
N LEU A 133 20.24 -42.77 26.38
CA LEU A 133 20.88 -41.50 26.76
C LEU A 133 22.26 -41.67 27.41
N ARG A 134 22.58 -42.82 27.99
CA ARG A 134 23.76 -43.02 28.87
C ARG A 134 25.09 -42.56 28.27
N HIS A 135 25.28 -42.76 26.97
CA HIS A 135 26.40 -42.25 26.18
C HIS A 135 25.99 -42.15 24.71
N PRO A 136 26.69 -41.34 23.88
CA PRO A 136 26.41 -41.25 22.45
C PRO A 136 26.44 -42.64 21.80
N LEU A 137 25.37 -42.96 21.06
CA LEU A 137 25.18 -44.26 20.43
C LEU A 137 24.91 -44.06 18.95
N HIS A 138 25.87 -44.44 18.11
CA HIS A 138 25.81 -44.24 16.65
C HIS A 138 25.63 -45.56 15.87
N ALA A 139 25.31 -46.65 16.59
CA ALA A 139 25.13 -47.97 16.00
C ALA A 139 23.94 -47.99 15.02
N LYS A 140 24.09 -48.79 13.97
CA LYS A 140 23.13 -49.00 12.88
C LYS A 140 23.02 -50.49 12.65
N LEU A 141 22.12 -51.07 13.42
CA LEU A 141 21.92 -52.50 13.55
C LEU A 141 20.45 -52.80 13.34
N TYR A 142 20.15 -53.72 12.44
CA TYR A 142 18.80 -54.23 12.21
C TYR A 142 18.82 -55.74 12.42
N LEU A 143 18.16 -56.24 13.46
CA LEU A 143 18.00 -57.67 13.71
C LEU A 143 16.57 -58.07 13.39
N CYS A 144 16.40 -59.14 12.62
CA CYS A 144 15.11 -59.70 12.28
C CYS A 144 15.05 -61.16 12.74
N PHE A 145 14.00 -61.50 13.49
CA PHE A 145 13.79 -62.81 14.11
C PHE A 145 12.70 -63.56 13.35
N ARG A 146 13.01 -64.78 12.94
CA ARG A 146 12.15 -65.62 12.09
C ARG A 146 12.03 -67.04 12.63
N ASP A 147 10.98 -67.73 12.21
CA ASP A 147 10.74 -69.12 12.60
C ASP A 147 11.54 -70.09 11.71
N ASP A 148 12.87 -70.04 11.84
CA ASP A 148 13.81 -70.91 11.12
C ASP A 148 14.73 -71.61 12.14
N ARG A 149 14.73 -72.95 12.12
CA ARG A 149 15.52 -73.77 13.06
C ARG A 149 17.03 -73.73 12.78
N ILE A 150 17.42 -73.38 11.56
CA ILE A 150 18.82 -73.35 11.12
C ILE A 150 19.40 -71.96 11.41
N ASN A 151 18.73 -70.91 10.96
CA ASN A 151 19.18 -69.53 11.11
C ASN A 151 18.04 -68.64 11.65
N PRO A 152 17.79 -68.62 12.97
CA PRO A 152 16.63 -67.96 13.56
C PRO A 152 16.70 -66.43 13.55
N VAL A 153 17.90 -65.86 13.40
CA VAL A 153 18.13 -64.41 13.41
C VAL A 153 18.99 -64.03 12.22
N ILE A 154 18.58 -62.98 11.51
CA ILE A 154 19.38 -62.31 10.49
C ILE A 154 19.68 -60.90 10.99
N GLY A 155 20.95 -60.52 11.01
CA GLY A 155 21.37 -59.16 11.32
C GLY A 155 21.79 -58.41 10.08
N TYR A 156 21.60 -57.10 10.07
CA TYR A 156 22.22 -56.17 9.12
C TYR A 156 23.02 -55.16 9.93
N LEU A 157 24.30 -55.02 9.61
CA LEU A 157 25.21 -54.10 10.28
C LEU A 157 25.90 -53.23 9.23
N GLY A 158 26.00 -51.93 9.47
CA GLY A 158 26.67 -51.04 8.54
C GLY A 158 26.59 -49.57 8.91
N SER A 159 26.49 -48.73 7.89
CA SER A 159 26.48 -47.27 8.01
C SER A 159 25.12 -46.61 7.78
N SER A 160 24.04 -47.38 7.58
CA SER A 160 22.70 -46.83 7.28
C SER A 160 21.76 -46.60 8.47
N ASN A 161 21.33 -45.35 8.66
CA ASN A 161 20.23 -44.99 9.59
C ASN A 161 18.85 -45.25 8.96
N LEU A 162 17.80 -45.28 9.78
CA LEU A 162 16.41 -45.41 9.35
C LEU A 162 15.88 -44.08 8.80
N THR A 163 16.38 -43.71 7.62
CA THR A 163 16.00 -42.52 6.86
C THR A 163 15.72 -42.88 5.41
N LEU A 164 14.97 -42.02 4.72
CA LEU A 164 14.67 -42.22 3.29
C LEU A 164 15.94 -42.30 2.43
N SER A 165 16.97 -41.53 2.82
CA SER A 165 18.26 -41.51 2.15
C SER A 165 19.15 -42.71 2.53
N GLY A 166 19.16 -43.09 3.81
CA GLY A 166 20.05 -44.12 4.34
C GLY A 166 19.66 -45.54 3.95
N LEU A 167 18.38 -45.80 3.65
CA LEU A 167 17.95 -47.14 3.25
C LEU A 167 18.01 -47.41 1.73
N SER A 168 18.08 -46.37 0.89
CA SER A 168 17.91 -46.54 -0.56
C SER A 168 18.70 -45.58 -1.48
N LEU A 169 19.21 -44.44 -1.02
CA LEU A 169 19.74 -43.39 -1.92
C LEU A 169 21.21 -42.98 -1.65
N GLN A 170 21.74 -43.21 -0.45
CA GLN A 170 23.11 -42.84 -0.07
C GLN A 170 24.04 -44.05 -0.25
N GLY A 171 25.23 -43.86 -0.82
CA GLY A 171 26.27 -44.91 -1.01
C GLY A 171 26.86 -45.45 0.30
N GLU A 172 26.00 -45.97 1.17
CA GLU A 172 26.29 -46.47 2.49
C GLU A 172 26.49 -47.98 2.45
N LEU A 173 27.50 -48.46 3.16
CA LEU A 173 27.89 -49.86 3.15
C LEU A 173 27.24 -50.61 4.31
N ASN A 174 26.49 -51.65 3.98
CA ASN A 174 25.91 -52.57 4.95
C ASN A 174 26.16 -54.02 4.52
N VAL A 175 26.22 -54.90 5.50
CA VAL A 175 26.43 -56.34 5.30
C VAL A 175 25.40 -57.11 6.12
N ASP A 176 24.90 -58.20 5.56
CA ASP A 176 24.12 -59.15 6.32
C ASP A 176 25.01 -60.06 7.18
N VAL A 177 24.51 -60.39 8.36
CA VAL A 177 25.14 -61.27 9.34
C VAL A 177 24.20 -62.45 9.51
N LEU A 178 24.62 -63.58 8.93
CA LEU A 178 23.84 -64.82 8.91
C LEU A 178 24.36 -65.86 9.91
N GLU A 179 25.54 -65.63 10.50
CA GLU A 179 26.15 -66.56 11.45
C GLU A 179 25.50 -66.46 12.84
N LYS A 180 25.03 -67.60 13.35
CA LYS A 180 24.24 -67.69 14.59
C LYS A 180 24.96 -67.11 15.82
N ASP A 181 26.24 -67.43 16.02
CA ASP A 181 27.01 -66.90 17.17
C ASP A 181 27.15 -65.36 17.10
N ALA A 182 27.35 -64.82 15.89
CA ALA A 182 27.45 -63.38 15.69
C ALA A 182 26.09 -62.68 15.92
N THR A 183 24.99 -63.25 15.44
CA THR A 183 23.65 -62.66 15.64
C THR A 183 23.16 -62.75 17.09
N GLU A 184 23.49 -63.82 17.83
CA GLU A 184 23.21 -63.92 19.26
C GLU A 184 23.98 -62.87 20.07
N LYS A 185 25.27 -62.64 19.75
CA LYS A 185 26.06 -61.58 20.39
C LYS A 185 25.49 -60.18 20.12
N LEU A 186 25.05 -59.93 18.89
CA LEU A 186 24.40 -58.65 18.53
C LEU A 186 23.05 -58.48 19.24
N SER A 187 22.26 -59.55 19.38
CA SER A 187 20.99 -59.53 20.10
C SER A 187 21.19 -59.25 21.59
N ASN A 188 22.17 -59.89 22.24
CA ASN A 188 22.53 -59.61 23.63
C ASN A 188 23.00 -58.16 23.81
N TRP A 189 23.86 -57.68 22.90
CA TRP A 189 24.33 -56.29 22.91
C TRP A 189 23.20 -55.27 22.81
N PHE A 190 22.15 -55.58 22.04
CA PHE A 190 20.94 -54.76 21.92
C PHE A 190 20.13 -54.81 23.22
N ALA A 191 19.89 -56.00 23.77
CA ALA A 191 19.12 -56.21 25.00
C ALA A 191 19.74 -55.44 26.18
N ASP A 192 21.06 -55.50 26.35
CA ASP A 192 21.79 -54.79 27.41
C ASP A 192 21.51 -53.26 27.42
N ARG A 193 21.30 -52.67 26.23
CA ARG A 193 20.99 -51.23 26.08
C ARG A 193 19.50 -50.95 26.16
N TRP A 194 18.67 -51.86 25.67
CA TRP A 194 17.22 -51.77 25.75
C TRP A 194 16.71 -51.77 27.19
N ASP A 195 17.40 -52.50 28.07
CA ASP A 195 17.07 -52.67 29.48
C ASP A 195 17.88 -51.74 30.42
N ASP A 196 18.71 -50.84 29.86
CA ASP A 196 19.45 -49.85 30.65
C ASP A 196 18.50 -48.82 31.30
N LYS A 197 18.82 -48.39 32.53
CA LYS A 197 18.00 -47.43 33.29
C LYS A 197 17.83 -46.07 32.62
N PHE A 198 18.75 -45.67 31.73
CA PHE A 198 18.69 -44.43 30.95
C PHE A 198 18.19 -44.66 29.51
N CYS A 199 17.56 -45.82 29.27
CA CYS A 199 16.81 -46.13 28.08
C CYS A 199 15.33 -45.75 28.30
N LEU A 200 14.97 -44.53 27.91
CA LEU A 200 13.65 -43.97 28.17
C LEU A 200 12.66 -44.32 27.07
N ASP A 201 11.49 -44.84 27.44
CA ASP A 201 10.38 -45.02 26.50
C ASP A 201 9.80 -43.65 26.09
N ILE A 202 9.63 -43.46 24.78
CA ILE A 202 9.04 -42.26 24.18
C ILE A 202 7.86 -42.59 23.26
N SER A 203 7.37 -43.82 23.30
CA SER A 203 6.35 -44.33 22.39
C SER A 203 5.08 -43.48 22.45
N ASP A 204 4.57 -43.24 23.65
CA ASP A 204 3.33 -42.46 23.85
C ASP A 204 3.51 -41.00 23.40
N GLU A 205 4.65 -40.37 23.71
CA GLU A 205 4.92 -38.99 23.28
C GLU A 205 5.08 -38.90 21.75
N LEU A 206 5.70 -39.87 21.10
CA LEU A 206 5.80 -39.90 19.64
C LEU A 206 4.43 -40.07 18.97
N ALA A 207 3.59 -40.96 19.50
CA ALA A 207 2.22 -41.13 19.01
C ALA A 207 1.42 -39.83 19.17
N GLU A 208 1.56 -39.14 20.31
CA GLU A 208 0.92 -37.85 20.56
C GLU A 208 1.43 -36.74 19.62
N ILE A 209 2.73 -36.69 19.34
CA ILE A 209 3.33 -35.75 18.38
C ILE A 209 2.72 -35.96 16.99
N ILE A 210 2.61 -37.21 16.53
CA ILE A 210 2.03 -37.53 15.22
C ILE A 210 0.53 -37.21 15.18
N ASP A 211 -0.22 -37.61 16.21
CA ASP A 211 -1.67 -37.39 16.29
C ASP A 211 -2.08 -35.91 16.33
N ASN A 212 -1.21 -35.06 16.88
CA ASN A 212 -1.42 -33.61 16.94
C ASN A 212 -0.77 -32.86 15.77
N SER A 213 -0.18 -33.56 14.80
CA SER A 213 0.43 -32.99 13.61
C SER A 213 -0.54 -32.89 12.43
N TRP A 214 -0.06 -32.43 11.27
CA TRP A 214 -0.81 -32.44 10.01
C TRP A 214 -1.20 -33.85 9.53
N ALA A 215 -0.55 -34.90 10.04
CA ALA A 215 -0.86 -36.29 9.70
C ALA A 215 -2.02 -36.88 10.53
N SER A 216 -2.68 -36.10 11.39
CA SER A 216 -3.81 -36.58 12.21
C SER A 216 -4.94 -37.18 11.37
N ASP A 217 -5.65 -38.18 11.90
CA ASP A 217 -6.91 -38.68 11.34
C ASP A 217 -8.10 -37.74 11.61
N LYS A 218 -7.92 -36.73 12.47
CA LYS A 218 -8.96 -35.75 12.80
C LYS A 218 -9.05 -34.69 11.73
N LEU A 219 -10.24 -34.50 11.17
CA LEU A 219 -10.50 -33.40 10.24
C LEU A 219 -10.46 -32.05 10.99
N ILE A 220 -9.57 -31.16 10.53
CA ILE A 220 -9.44 -29.80 11.07
C ILE A 220 -10.55 -28.91 10.48
N SER A 221 -11.15 -28.05 11.31
CA SER A 221 -12.14 -27.09 10.84
C SER A 221 -11.54 -26.12 9.81
N PRO A 222 -12.17 -25.90 8.64
CA PRO A 222 -11.74 -24.90 7.67
C PRO A 222 -11.69 -23.49 8.27
N TYR A 223 -12.57 -23.21 9.23
CA TYR A 223 -12.59 -21.95 9.97
C TYR A 223 -11.26 -21.71 10.71
N HIS A 224 -10.66 -22.75 11.30
CA HIS A 224 -9.37 -22.61 11.96
C HIS A 224 -8.24 -22.31 10.97
N ILE A 225 -8.25 -22.91 9.78
CA ILE A 225 -7.26 -22.59 8.72
C ILE A 225 -7.46 -21.16 8.22
N TYR A 226 -8.70 -20.72 8.01
CA TYR A 226 -9.01 -19.34 7.65
C TYR A 226 -8.50 -18.34 8.71
N LEU A 227 -8.74 -18.63 10.00
CA LEU A 227 -8.22 -17.80 11.10
C LEU A 227 -6.70 -17.86 11.20
N LYS A 228 -6.07 -19.00 10.89
CA LYS A 228 -4.61 -19.13 10.85
C LYS A 228 -4.01 -18.25 9.75
N ILE A 229 -4.61 -18.24 8.55
CA ILE A 229 -4.25 -17.32 7.46
C ILE A 229 -4.39 -15.87 7.94
N ALA A 230 -5.54 -15.49 8.50
CA ALA A 230 -5.77 -14.14 9.01
C ALA A 230 -4.77 -13.75 10.12
N TYR A 231 -4.48 -14.66 11.05
CA TYR A 231 -3.51 -14.47 12.13
C TYR A 231 -2.11 -14.14 11.60
N HIS A 232 -1.63 -14.88 10.59
CA HIS A 232 -0.33 -14.62 10.00
C HIS A 232 -0.32 -13.36 9.11
N LEU A 233 -1.36 -13.10 8.31
CA LEU A 233 -1.49 -11.83 7.58
C LEU A 233 -1.56 -10.61 8.50
N ALA A 234 -2.15 -10.75 9.68
CA ALA A 234 -2.20 -9.72 10.70
C ALA A 234 -0.87 -9.50 11.45
N ARG A 235 0.21 -10.20 11.10
CA ARG A 235 1.48 -10.14 11.85
C ARG A 235 2.04 -8.73 11.91
N GLU A 236 2.02 -7.96 10.82
CA GLU A 236 2.52 -6.56 10.83
C GLU A 236 1.67 -5.67 11.75
N ALA A 237 0.35 -5.84 11.73
CA ALA A 237 -0.55 -5.10 12.62
C ALA A 237 -0.35 -5.49 14.10
N ARG A 238 -0.17 -6.78 14.39
CA ARG A 238 0.13 -7.29 15.74
C ARG A 238 1.49 -6.84 16.25
N ALA A 239 2.52 -6.85 15.39
CA ALA A 239 3.85 -6.37 15.73
C ALA A 239 3.81 -4.88 16.09
N GLY A 240 3.10 -4.06 15.31
CA GLY A 240 2.90 -2.65 15.63
C GLY A 240 2.27 -2.43 17.01
N LEU A 241 1.27 -3.23 17.37
CA LEU A 241 0.60 -3.16 18.68
C LEU A 241 1.49 -3.60 19.86
N SER A 242 2.46 -4.49 19.63
CA SER A 242 3.37 -4.96 20.67
C SER A 242 4.67 -4.14 20.79
N GLU A 243 5.19 -3.63 19.67
CA GLU A 243 6.47 -2.93 19.59
C GLU A 243 6.35 -1.47 20.00
N PHE A 244 5.23 -0.83 19.68
CA PHE A 244 5.03 0.60 19.88
C PHE A 244 3.91 0.87 20.88
N LYS A 245 4.01 2.00 21.55
CA LYS A 245 2.97 2.49 22.45
C LYS A 245 2.68 3.95 22.15
N VAL A 246 1.41 4.30 22.06
CA VAL A 246 0.99 5.69 21.87
C VAL A 246 1.30 6.50 23.13
N SER A 247 1.76 7.75 22.94
CA SER A 247 2.04 8.67 24.05
C SER A 247 0.76 8.96 24.86
N LYS A 248 0.90 9.12 26.19
CA LYS A 248 -0.22 9.28 27.14
C LYS A 248 -1.18 10.43 26.78
N VAL A 249 -0.66 11.47 26.12
CA VAL A 249 -1.47 12.63 25.68
C VAL A 249 -2.51 12.20 24.63
N PHE A 250 -2.13 11.27 23.76
CA PHE A 250 -2.99 10.80 22.67
C PHE A 250 -3.85 9.59 23.06
N GLU A 251 -3.49 8.81 24.07
CA GLU A 251 -4.32 7.70 24.59
C GLU A 251 -5.74 8.16 24.96
N LYS A 252 -5.91 9.40 25.45
CA LYS A 252 -7.20 9.97 25.85
C LYS A 252 -7.93 10.73 24.75
N GLN A 253 -7.34 10.88 23.57
CA GLN A 253 -7.89 11.69 22.49
C GLN A 253 -8.16 10.90 21.22
N LEU A 254 -7.34 9.90 20.93
CA LEU A 254 -7.52 9.03 19.79
C LEU A 254 -8.64 8.03 20.04
N LEU A 255 -9.43 7.79 19.01
CA LEU A 255 -10.38 6.68 18.99
C LEU A 255 -9.63 5.36 18.77
N ASP A 256 -10.22 4.23 19.16
CA ASP A 256 -9.58 2.92 19.09
C ASP A 256 -9.02 2.61 17.70
N PHE A 257 -9.80 2.88 16.64
CA PHE A 257 -9.30 2.71 15.28
C PHE A 257 -8.08 3.62 15.04
N GLN A 258 -8.15 4.93 15.31
CA GLN A 258 -7.04 5.86 15.09
C GLN A 258 -5.76 5.41 15.80
N MET A 259 -5.88 4.99 17.07
CA MET A 259 -4.78 4.45 17.85
C MET A 259 -4.14 3.24 17.16
N LYS A 260 -4.93 2.26 16.71
CA LYS A 260 -4.42 1.09 15.98
C LYS A 260 -3.68 1.49 14.70
N ALA A 261 -4.19 2.47 13.93
CA ALA A 261 -3.46 2.92 12.74
C ALA A 261 -2.15 3.62 13.05
N VAL A 262 -2.07 4.41 14.12
CA VAL A 262 -0.78 5.00 14.54
C VAL A 262 0.25 3.89 14.74
N LEU A 263 -0.14 2.80 15.40
CA LEU A 263 0.73 1.66 15.71
C LEU A 263 1.12 0.85 14.47
N VAL A 264 0.19 0.60 13.54
CA VAL A 264 0.52 -0.05 12.26
C VAL A 264 1.42 0.86 11.40
N ALA A 265 1.09 2.16 11.31
CA ALA A 265 1.87 3.13 10.57
C ALA A 265 3.28 3.30 11.14
N ALA A 266 3.42 3.20 12.47
CA ALA A 266 4.71 3.19 13.16
C ALA A 266 5.59 2.02 12.72
N HIS A 267 5.01 0.82 12.68
CA HIS A 267 5.72 -0.37 12.24
C HIS A 267 6.20 -0.22 10.78
N HIS A 268 5.34 0.24 9.88
CA HIS A 268 5.73 0.50 8.47
C HIS A 268 6.81 1.57 8.36
N LEU A 269 6.66 2.71 9.04
CA LEU A 269 7.62 3.81 9.04
C LEU A 269 8.98 3.36 9.63
N ASN A 270 8.96 2.52 10.66
CA ASN A 270 10.17 1.98 11.26
C ASN A 270 10.88 1.00 10.33
N LYS A 271 10.14 0.02 9.79
CA LYS A 271 10.65 -1.07 8.95
C LYS A 271 11.08 -0.61 7.55
N ARG A 272 10.34 0.32 6.93
CA ARG A 272 10.45 0.64 5.49
C ARG A 272 10.93 2.05 5.18
N GLY A 273 10.93 2.96 6.15
CA GLY A 273 11.40 4.35 6.01
C GLY A 273 10.33 5.33 5.54
N GLY A 274 9.14 4.87 5.16
CA GLY A 274 8.02 5.74 4.86
C GLY A 274 6.66 5.04 4.94
N VAL A 275 5.60 5.84 5.08
CA VAL A 275 4.22 5.39 5.20
C VAL A 275 3.27 6.44 4.63
N ILE A 276 2.16 5.98 4.04
CA ILE A 276 1.05 6.79 3.55
C ILE A 276 -0.14 6.56 4.50
N ILE A 277 -0.61 7.62 5.15
CA ILE A 277 -1.85 7.60 5.91
C ILE A 277 -2.97 7.99 4.94
N GLY A 278 -3.67 6.96 4.49
CA GLY A 278 -4.68 7.00 3.43
C GLY A 278 -6.11 7.12 3.92
N ASP A 279 -6.34 7.25 5.23
CA ASP A 279 -7.70 7.26 5.78
C ASP A 279 -8.59 8.28 5.08
N VAL A 280 -9.86 7.90 4.95
CA VAL A 280 -10.90 8.69 4.32
C VAL A 280 -11.04 10.09 4.94
N VAL A 281 -11.57 11.04 4.17
CA VAL A 281 -11.80 12.41 4.61
C VAL A 281 -12.65 12.41 5.90
N GLY A 282 -12.20 13.18 6.90
CA GLY A 282 -12.90 13.35 8.17
C GLY A 282 -12.57 12.34 9.27
N LEU A 283 -11.72 11.34 9.00
CA LEU A 283 -11.32 10.33 9.99
C LEU A 283 -10.15 10.73 10.92
N GLY A 284 -9.62 11.94 10.78
CA GLY A 284 -8.55 12.46 11.66
C GLY A 284 -7.12 12.12 11.23
N LYS A 285 -6.79 12.27 9.94
CA LYS A 285 -5.42 12.10 9.42
C LYS A 285 -4.40 13.00 10.14
N THR A 286 -4.73 14.27 10.35
CA THR A 286 -3.84 15.25 11.03
C THR A 286 -3.50 14.81 12.45
N ILE A 287 -4.49 14.35 13.24
CA ILE A 287 -4.22 13.89 14.61
C ILE A 287 -3.45 12.56 14.63
N THR A 288 -3.75 11.65 13.70
CA THR A 288 -3.02 10.38 13.53
C THR A 288 -1.54 10.63 13.18
N ALA A 289 -1.28 11.54 12.25
CA ALA A 289 0.07 11.94 11.84
C ALA A 289 0.83 12.64 12.97
N THR A 290 0.15 13.52 13.72
CA THR A 290 0.75 14.20 14.88
C THR A 290 1.10 13.20 15.98
N ALA A 291 0.22 12.24 16.27
CA ALA A 291 0.48 11.18 17.23
C ALA A 291 1.66 10.29 16.81
N LEU A 292 1.72 9.91 15.53
CA LEU A 292 2.84 9.16 14.97
C LEU A 292 4.16 9.92 15.08
N ALA A 293 4.17 11.21 14.72
CA ALA A 293 5.37 12.04 14.85
C ALA A 293 5.79 12.24 16.30
N LYS A 294 4.85 12.47 17.22
CA LYS A 294 5.14 12.60 18.65
C LYS A 294 5.72 11.31 19.23
N MET A 295 5.21 10.15 18.82
CA MET A 295 5.75 8.87 19.24
C MET A 295 7.19 8.67 18.76
N PHE A 296 7.52 9.05 17.51
CA PHE A 296 8.90 9.00 17.03
C PHE A 296 9.82 10.05 17.67
N GLU A 297 9.28 11.18 18.11
CA GLU A 297 9.99 12.14 18.94
C GLU A 297 10.31 11.55 20.33
N ASP A 298 9.33 10.93 20.98
CA ASP A 298 9.46 10.37 22.33
C ASP A 298 10.39 9.13 22.35
N ASP A 299 10.27 8.23 21.35
CA ASP A 299 11.03 6.97 21.30
C ASP A 299 12.41 7.10 20.63
N PHE A 300 12.53 7.95 19.61
CA PHE A 300 13.74 8.05 18.77
C PHE A 300 14.37 9.46 18.75
N PHE A 301 13.82 10.42 19.51
CA PHE A 301 14.31 11.81 19.58
C PHE A 301 14.39 12.51 18.21
N LEU A 302 13.47 12.18 17.29
CA LEU A 302 13.45 12.78 15.96
C LEU A 302 12.74 14.13 15.97
N GLU A 303 13.37 15.12 15.33
CA GLU A 303 12.71 16.39 15.00
C GLU A 303 11.94 16.26 13.67
N THR A 304 10.79 16.93 13.59
CA THR A 304 9.86 16.80 12.47
C THR A 304 9.85 18.05 11.58
N LEU A 305 9.85 17.88 10.26
CA LEU A 305 9.52 18.92 9.30
C LEU A 305 8.13 18.65 8.72
N ILE A 306 7.25 19.64 8.75
CA ILE A 306 5.89 19.53 8.23
C ILE A 306 5.79 20.40 6.98
N LEU A 307 5.59 19.75 5.83
CA LEU A 307 5.31 20.39 4.55
C LEU A 307 3.80 20.33 4.31
N CYS A 308 3.14 21.48 4.25
CA CYS A 308 1.69 21.55 4.02
C CYS A 308 1.29 22.67 3.05
N PRO A 309 0.08 22.64 2.49
CA PRO A 309 -0.51 23.77 1.77
C PRO A 309 -0.52 25.07 2.61
N LYS A 310 -0.39 26.23 1.95
CA LYS A 310 -0.29 27.55 2.62
C LYS A 310 -1.45 27.79 3.60
N ASN A 311 -2.68 27.44 3.20
CA ASN A 311 -3.90 27.57 4.00
C ASN A 311 -3.95 26.68 5.25
N LEU A 312 -3.04 25.69 5.40
CA LEU A 312 -2.99 24.77 6.53
C LEU A 312 -1.82 25.04 7.49
N THR A 313 -0.95 26.00 7.15
CA THR A 313 0.25 26.30 7.96
C THR A 313 -0.09 26.71 9.39
N GLU A 314 -1.07 27.60 9.59
CA GLU A 314 -1.50 28.02 10.94
C GLU A 314 -2.10 26.88 11.75
N MET A 315 -2.93 26.04 11.11
CA MET A 315 -3.48 24.84 11.75
C MET A 315 -2.36 23.89 12.23
N TRP A 316 -1.35 23.63 11.39
CA TRP A 316 -0.24 22.75 11.78
C TRP A 316 0.64 23.35 12.87
N LYS A 317 0.83 24.69 12.89
CA LYS A 317 1.51 25.38 13.99
C LYS A 317 0.73 25.23 15.30
N ASP A 318 -0.59 25.38 15.27
CA ASP A 318 -1.46 25.19 16.43
C ASP A 318 -1.35 23.75 16.96
N TYR A 319 -1.35 22.74 16.09
CA TYR A 319 -1.15 21.34 16.48
C TYR A 319 0.24 21.11 17.08
N ALA A 320 1.29 21.63 16.44
CA ALA A 320 2.65 21.52 16.96
C ALA A 320 2.78 22.14 18.36
N HIS A 321 2.14 23.30 18.58
CA HIS A 321 2.11 23.97 19.89
C HIS A 321 1.27 23.20 20.91
N LYS A 322 0.02 22.82 20.56
CA LYS A 322 -0.93 22.11 21.43
C LYS A 322 -0.36 20.80 21.96
N TYR A 323 0.38 20.06 21.12
CA TYR A 323 0.96 18.76 21.46
C TYR A 323 2.45 18.82 21.80
N GLN A 324 3.03 20.03 21.89
CA GLN A 324 4.45 20.25 22.18
C GLN A 324 5.38 19.41 21.28
N LEU A 325 5.05 19.35 19.99
CA LEU A 325 5.82 18.64 18.98
C LEU A 325 7.01 19.51 18.56
N ARG A 326 8.21 18.93 18.53
CA ARG A 326 9.43 19.57 18.00
C ARG A 326 9.38 19.58 16.47
N ALA A 327 8.52 20.43 15.93
CA ALA A 327 8.25 20.52 14.51
C ALA A 327 8.45 21.91 13.94
N GLN A 328 9.02 21.97 12.74
CA GLN A 328 9.03 23.16 11.89
C GLN A 328 7.95 23.02 10.81
N VAL A 329 7.10 24.03 10.65
CA VAL A 329 6.07 24.05 9.62
C VAL A 329 6.54 24.93 8.46
N LEU A 330 6.44 24.41 7.23
CA LEU A 330 6.80 25.11 6.00
C LEU A 330 5.71 24.89 4.93
N SER A 331 5.39 25.95 4.19
CA SER A 331 4.51 25.83 3.03
C SER A 331 5.20 25.05 1.91
N VAL A 332 4.51 24.10 1.29
CA VAL A 332 4.98 23.35 0.11
C VAL A 332 5.42 24.28 -1.03
N THR A 333 4.83 25.48 -1.13
CA THR A 333 5.22 26.49 -2.13
C THR A 333 6.62 27.08 -1.91
N GLN A 334 7.12 27.07 -0.68
CA GLN A 334 8.44 27.59 -0.29
C GLN A 334 9.54 26.51 -0.29
N ALA A 335 9.17 25.25 -0.56
CA ALA A 335 10.09 24.11 -0.48
C ALA A 335 11.36 24.30 -1.34
N GLN A 336 11.23 24.88 -2.54
CA GLN A 336 12.36 25.06 -3.46
C GLN A 336 13.40 26.06 -2.94
N SER A 337 12.99 27.14 -2.27
CA SER A 337 13.90 28.21 -1.83
C SER A 337 14.48 27.95 -0.44
N GLU A 338 13.70 27.32 0.44
CA GLU A 338 14.05 27.16 1.86
C GLU A 338 14.73 25.82 2.17
N LEU A 339 14.27 24.69 1.62
CA LEU A 339 14.80 23.36 1.97
C LEU A 339 16.32 23.24 1.84
N PRO A 340 16.99 23.78 0.79
CA PRO A 340 18.44 23.69 0.67
C PRO A 340 19.21 24.40 1.78
N LYS A 341 18.58 25.35 2.48
CA LYS A 341 19.19 26.15 3.57
C LYS A 341 18.81 25.63 4.96
N MET A 342 17.81 24.75 5.05
CA MET A 342 17.30 24.26 6.32
C MET A 342 18.24 23.23 6.94
N ARG A 343 18.26 23.20 8.28
CA ARG A 343 18.93 22.15 9.04
C ARG A 343 18.28 20.79 8.76
N ARG A 344 19.03 19.71 9.02
CA ARG A 344 18.57 18.32 8.83
C ARG A 344 17.40 17.96 9.75
N TYR A 345 16.29 17.54 9.15
CA TYR A 345 15.15 16.91 9.83
C TYR A 345 15.06 15.43 9.47
N ARG A 346 14.98 14.54 10.46
CA ARG A 346 14.96 13.08 10.24
C ARG A 346 13.55 12.49 10.06
N LEU A 347 12.52 13.27 10.35
CA LEU A 347 11.13 12.92 10.06
C LEU A 347 10.48 14.04 9.26
N ILE A 348 9.79 13.70 8.18
CA ILE A 348 9.09 14.66 7.33
C ILE A 348 7.63 14.21 7.19
N ILE A 349 6.70 15.11 7.49
CA ILE A 349 5.28 14.96 7.18
C ILE A 349 4.99 15.79 5.94
N ILE A 350 4.35 15.19 4.94
CA ILE A 350 3.87 15.89 3.75
C ILE A 350 2.35 15.77 3.71
N ASP A 351 1.68 16.87 4.00
CA ASP A 351 0.21 16.96 3.95
C ASP A 351 -0.26 17.26 2.53
N GLU A 352 -1.42 16.69 2.17
CA GLU A 352 -1.95 16.66 0.80
C GLU A 352 -0.88 16.28 -0.24
N SER A 353 -0.20 15.16 0.01
CA SER A 353 0.91 14.64 -0.82
C SER A 353 0.51 14.38 -2.27
N HIS A 354 -0.79 14.23 -2.52
CA HIS A 354 -1.36 14.14 -3.86
C HIS A 354 -1.08 15.37 -4.72
N ASN A 355 -0.62 16.50 -4.17
CA ASN A 355 -0.20 17.67 -4.94
C ASN A 355 1.19 17.52 -5.59
N LEU A 356 1.95 16.48 -5.24
CA LEU A 356 3.32 16.23 -5.72
C LEU A 356 3.36 15.16 -6.84
N ARG A 357 2.47 15.26 -7.83
CA ARG A 357 2.38 14.28 -8.94
C ARG A 357 3.45 14.48 -10.01
N ASN A 358 3.86 15.72 -10.27
CA ASN A 358 4.81 15.99 -11.35
C ASN A 358 6.25 15.80 -10.87
N ARG A 359 6.81 14.62 -11.15
CA ARG A 359 8.21 14.25 -10.85
C ARG A 359 9.26 15.18 -11.49
N GLU A 360 8.94 15.79 -12.62
CA GLU A 360 9.87 16.69 -13.33
C GLU A 360 9.86 18.11 -12.75
N GLY A 361 8.85 18.41 -11.91
CA GLY A 361 8.72 19.70 -11.24
C GLY A 361 9.91 19.99 -10.33
N LYS A 362 10.42 21.23 -10.40
CA LYS A 362 11.52 21.71 -9.54
C LYS A 362 11.24 21.50 -8.05
N ARG A 363 9.97 21.69 -7.64
CA ARG A 363 9.50 21.49 -6.27
C ARG A 363 9.64 20.04 -5.81
N TYR A 364 9.23 19.09 -6.64
CA TYR A 364 9.33 17.66 -6.35
C TYR A 364 10.79 17.27 -6.12
N LYS A 365 11.68 17.68 -7.03
CA LYS A 365 13.12 17.40 -6.94
C LYS A 365 13.75 17.96 -5.67
N ALA A 366 13.45 19.21 -5.29
CA ALA A 366 13.97 19.81 -4.07
C ALA A 366 13.56 19.02 -2.81
N ILE A 367 12.30 18.53 -2.75
CA ILE A 367 11.81 17.72 -1.64
C ILE A 367 12.49 16.35 -1.63
N GLN A 368 12.59 15.68 -2.78
CA GLN A 368 13.21 14.37 -2.91
C GLN A 368 14.71 14.40 -2.56
N GLU A 369 15.45 15.37 -3.08
CA GLU A 369 16.87 15.59 -2.76
C GLU A 369 17.06 15.82 -1.26
N TYR A 370 16.20 16.64 -0.64
CA TYR A 370 16.25 16.89 0.80
C TYR A 370 15.98 15.62 1.62
N ILE A 371 15.01 14.78 1.23
CA ILE A 371 14.73 13.49 1.88
C ILE A 371 15.94 12.57 1.79
N GLN A 372 16.54 12.43 0.59
CA GLN A 372 17.66 11.53 0.34
C GLN A 372 18.94 11.95 1.08
N LEU A 373 19.28 13.24 1.03
CA LEU A 373 20.47 13.78 1.70
C LEU A 373 20.41 13.60 3.23
N ASN A 374 19.20 13.68 3.79
CA ASN A 374 18.99 13.64 5.24
C ASN A 374 18.64 12.25 5.77
N ASP A 375 18.45 11.25 4.90
CA ASP A 375 17.93 9.92 5.25
C ASP A 375 16.65 10.05 6.10
N SER A 376 15.75 10.92 5.65
CA SER A 376 14.55 11.27 6.38
C SER A 376 13.49 10.17 6.25
N LYS A 377 12.87 9.81 7.36
CA LYS A 377 11.62 9.04 7.38
C LYS A 377 10.48 9.91 6.87
N VAL A 378 9.57 9.37 6.07
CA VAL A 378 8.53 10.16 5.40
C VAL A 378 7.12 9.66 5.75
N ILE A 379 6.26 10.57 6.20
CA ILE A 379 4.83 10.35 6.43
C ILE A 379 4.08 11.16 5.38
N LEU A 380 3.36 10.49 4.48
CA LEU A 380 2.52 11.12 3.47
C LEU A 380 1.05 11.09 3.91
N LEU A 381 0.36 12.22 3.82
CA LEU A 381 -1.07 12.29 4.12
C LEU A 381 -1.83 12.56 2.81
N SER A 382 -2.76 11.66 2.49
CA SER A 382 -3.67 11.86 1.36
C SER A 382 -4.94 11.05 1.56
N ALA A 383 -6.11 11.68 1.42
CA ALA A 383 -7.38 10.96 1.43
C ALA A 383 -7.61 10.16 0.14
N THR A 384 -6.92 10.53 -0.93
CA THR A 384 -7.13 10.06 -2.30
C THR A 384 -5.78 9.68 -2.93
N PRO A 385 -5.12 8.63 -2.42
CA PRO A 385 -3.85 8.18 -2.99
C PRO A 385 -4.02 7.75 -4.45
N TYR A 386 -5.21 7.24 -4.82
CA TYR A 386 -5.62 6.92 -6.19
C TYR A 386 -6.48 8.06 -6.74
N ASN A 387 -5.88 8.97 -7.52
CA ASN A 387 -6.59 10.14 -8.01
C ASN A 387 -6.92 10.05 -9.51
N LYS A 388 -6.08 9.42 -10.35
CA LYS A 388 -6.25 9.32 -11.84
C LYS A 388 -5.60 8.10 -12.46
N THR A 389 -4.33 7.85 -12.11
CA THR A 389 -3.50 6.77 -12.66
C THR A 389 -2.61 6.21 -11.56
N PHE A 390 -2.18 4.97 -11.70
CA PHE A 390 -1.23 4.39 -10.75
C PHE A 390 0.16 5.07 -10.79
N LEU A 391 0.48 5.79 -11.87
CA LEU A 391 1.71 6.56 -11.98
C LEU A 391 1.78 7.71 -10.95
N ASP A 392 0.65 8.35 -10.63
CA ASP A 392 0.58 9.38 -9.59
C ASP A 392 0.97 8.82 -8.21
N LEU A 393 0.63 7.55 -7.97
CA LEU A 393 0.96 6.86 -6.74
C LEU A 393 2.45 6.49 -6.69
N SER A 394 3.00 6.00 -7.81
CA SER A 394 4.44 5.79 -7.96
C SER A 394 5.23 7.05 -7.62
N ASN A 395 4.82 8.21 -8.15
CA ASN A 395 5.50 9.48 -7.89
C ASN A 395 5.51 9.83 -6.40
N GLN A 396 4.44 9.54 -5.66
CA GLN A 396 4.42 9.72 -4.21
C GLN A 396 5.39 8.78 -3.48
N LEU A 397 5.39 7.49 -3.83
CA LEU A 397 6.28 6.49 -3.23
C LEU A 397 7.77 6.77 -3.50
N ARG A 398 8.10 7.24 -4.71
CA ARG A 398 9.47 7.62 -5.13
C ARG A 398 10.08 8.76 -4.32
N LEU A 399 9.29 9.51 -3.54
CA LEU A 399 9.83 10.53 -2.64
C LEU A 399 10.78 9.93 -1.60
N PHE A 400 10.54 8.68 -1.18
CA PHE A 400 11.33 7.99 -0.15
C PHE A 400 11.80 6.58 -0.53
N ILE A 401 11.39 6.08 -1.71
CA ILE A 401 11.81 4.78 -2.25
C ILE A 401 12.71 5.02 -3.47
N PRO A 402 14.00 4.66 -3.39
CA PRO A 402 14.89 4.67 -4.55
C PRO A 402 14.46 3.67 -5.63
N ASP A 403 14.71 3.99 -6.89
CA ASP A 403 14.31 3.16 -8.04
C ASP A 403 14.88 1.74 -8.02
N GLU A 404 16.09 1.58 -7.48
CA GLU A 404 16.78 0.28 -7.40
C GLU A 404 16.43 -0.51 -6.13
N LYS A 405 15.60 0.04 -5.24
CA LYS A 405 15.23 -0.63 -4.00
C LYS A 405 14.35 -1.83 -4.30
N ASP A 406 14.82 -3.01 -3.94
CA ASP A 406 14.02 -4.23 -3.96
C ASP A 406 12.86 -4.13 -2.96
N LEU A 407 11.64 -4.21 -3.48
CA LEU A 407 10.40 -4.13 -2.75
C LEU A 407 9.96 -5.49 -2.16
N GLY A 408 10.57 -6.59 -2.60
CA GLY A 408 10.20 -7.96 -2.25
C GLY A 408 9.00 -8.51 -3.01
N ILE A 409 8.37 -7.70 -3.87
CA ILE A 409 7.19 -8.04 -4.68
C ILE A 409 7.33 -7.49 -6.11
N SER A 410 6.62 -8.09 -7.07
CA SER A 410 6.61 -7.72 -8.50
C SER A 410 5.19 -7.52 -9.02
N PRO A 411 4.99 -6.80 -10.14
CA PRO A 411 3.69 -6.70 -10.82
C PRO A 411 3.40 -7.99 -11.61
N GLU A 412 3.03 -9.06 -10.91
CA GLU A 412 2.92 -10.40 -11.48
C GLU A 412 1.85 -10.48 -12.59
N HIS A 413 0.69 -9.84 -12.42
CA HIS A 413 -0.35 -9.88 -13.46
C HIS A 413 0.15 -9.27 -14.78
N PHE A 414 0.88 -8.16 -14.69
CA PHE A 414 1.48 -7.56 -15.88
C PHE A 414 2.58 -8.45 -16.47
N ILE A 415 3.45 -9.00 -15.65
CA ILE A 415 4.53 -9.89 -16.10
C ILE A 415 3.96 -11.11 -16.82
N GLU A 416 2.91 -11.74 -16.29
CA GLU A 416 2.23 -12.86 -16.94
C GLU A 416 1.59 -12.44 -18.27
N SER A 417 0.93 -11.28 -18.31
CA SER A 417 0.26 -10.79 -19.52
C SER A 417 1.20 -10.60 -20.73
N ILE A 418 2.49 -10.40 -20.49
CA ILE A 418 3.49 -10.19 -21.56
C ILE A 418 4.35 -11.43 -21.86
N GLY A 419 3.99 -12.61 -21.34
CA GLY A 419 4.71 -13.87 -21.58
C GLY A 419 5.76 -14.22 -20.51
N GLY A 420 5.68 -13.60 -19.34
CA GLY A 420 6.49 -13.95 -18.17
C GLY A 420 7.75 -13.11 -17.98
N LYS A 421 8.51 -13.45 -16.93
CA LYS A 421 9.65 -12.68 -16.41
C LYS A 421 10.77 -12.47 -17.43
N THR A 422 11.11 -13.50 -18.19
CA THR A 422 12.17 -13.44 -19.21
C THR A 422 11.84 -12.42 -20.28
N GLN A 423 10.59 -12.39 -20.74
CA GLN A 423 10.12 -11.46 -21.77
C GLN A 423 9.98 -10.04 -21.20
N PHE A 424 9.57 -9.90 -19.93
CA PHE A 424 9.61 -8.62 -19.21
C PHE A 424 11.02 -8.03 -19.19
N MET A 425 12.00 -8.81 -18.71
CA MET A 425 13.38 -8.37 -18.56
C MET A 425 14.01 -8.02 -19.91
N ALA A 426 13.77 -8.84 -20.94
CA ALA A 426 14.26 -8.58 -22.29
C ALA A 426 13.69 -7.27 -22.87
N LYS A 427 12.41 -6.97 -22.61
CA LYS A 427 11.71 -5.81 -23.17
C LYS A 427 12.00 -4.51 -22.42
N TYR A 428 12.03 -4.53 -21.09
CA TYR A 428 12.04 -3.32 -20.27
C TYR A 428 13.36 -3.07 -19.51
N GLN A 429 14.26 -4.06 -19.42
CA GLN A 429 15.58 -3.94 -18.77
C GLN A 429 15.52 -3.28 -17.37
N THR A 430 14.45 -3.54 -16.63
CA THR A 430 14.17 -2.94 -15.33
C THR A 430 14.15 -4.03 -14.26
N PRO A 431 14.63 -3.78 -13.02
CA PRO A 431 14.54 -4.76 -11.94
C PRO A 431 13.09 -5.15 -11.67
N LEU A 432 12.77 -6.46 -11.64
CA LEU A 432 11.40 -6.97 -11.55
C LEU A 432 10.64 -6.50 -10.29
N ARG A 433 11.35 -6.39 -9.16
CA ARG A 433 10.78 -6.06 -7.84
C ARG A 433 10.98 -4.60 -7.45
N SER A 434 10.80 -3.69 -8.40
CA SER A 434 11.07 -2.26 -8.23
C SER A 434 9.87 -1.40 -8.62
N ILE A 435 9.81 -0.16 -8.13
CA ILE A 435 8.75 0.79 -8.54
C ILE A 435 8.69 0.94 -10.06
N PRO A 436 9.80 1.15 -10.81
CA PRO A 436 9.72 1.27 -12.25
C PRO A 436 9.15 0.03 -12.97
N ALA A 437 9.18 -1.16 -12.35
CA ALA A 437 8.47 -2.32 -12.89
C ALA A 437 6.95 -2.19 -12.73
N PHE A 438 6.47 -1.80 -11.54
CA PHE A 438 5.04 -1.55 -11.29
C PHE A 438 4.47 -0.47 -12.21
N GLU A 439 5.24 0.57 -12.56
CA GLU A 439 4.83 1.60 -13.53
C GLU A 439 4.48 1.07 -14.92
N LYS A 440 4.86 -0.17 -15.26
CA LYS A 440 4.46 -0.80 -16.52
C LYS A 440 3.11 -1.50 -16.43
N SER A 441 2.62 -1.78 -15.22
CA SER A 441 1.36 -2.47 -14.98
C SER A 441 0.16 -1.53 -14.99
N GLU A 442 -0.85 -1.91 -15.76
CA GLU A 442 -2.19 -1.31 -15.74
C GLU A 442 -3.16 -2.07 -14.83
N PHE A 443 -2.74 -3.20 -14.24
CA PHE A 443 -3.58 -4.07 -13.41
C PHE A 443 -3.70 -3.54 -11.99
N ALA A 444 -4.93 -3.31 -11.52
CA ALA A 444 -5.17 -2.75 -10.19
C ALA A 444 -4.66 -3.65 -9.05
N ASP A 445 -4.70 -4.96 -9.21
CA ASP A 445 -4.27 -5.92 -8.19
C ASP A 445 -2.77 -5.80 -7.87
N ASP A 446 -1.92 -5.60 -8.88
CA ASP A 446 -0.48 -5.38 -8.71
C ASP A 446 -0.22 -4.15 -7.80
N TRP A 447 -0.95 -3.07 -8.02
CA TRP A 447 -0.82 -1.85 -7.23
C TRP A 447 -1.40 -1.98 -5.82
N ARG A 448 -2.43 -2.80 -5.61
CA ARG A 448 -2.93 -3.08 -4.26
C ARG A 448 -1.89 -3.85 -3.43
N GLU A 449 -1.21 -4.82 -4.04
CA GLU A 449 -0.11 -5.56 -3.39
C GLU A 449 1.04 -4.63 -3.00
N LEU A 450 1.41 -3.69 -3.87
CA LEU A 450 2.38 -2.65 -3.55
C LEU A 450 1.91 -1.75 -2.40
N MET A 451 0.64 -1.36 -2.42
CA MET A 451 0.09 -0.44 -1.44
C MET A 451 -0.08 -1.04 -0.06
N ARG A 452 -0.31 -2.35 0.07
CA ARG A 452 -0.25 -3.03 1.38
C ARG A 452 1.03 -2.73 2.14
N LEU A 453 2.16 -2.55 1.46
CA LEU A 453 3.44 -2.34 2.12
C LEU A 453 3.60 -0.92 2.70
N TYR A 454 2.85 0.07 2.20
CA TYR A 454 3.09 1.47 2.54
C TYR A 454 1.84 2.24 2.97
N LEU A 455 0.63 1.73 2.72
CA LEU A 455 -0.62 2.42 2.94
C LEU A 455 -1.33 1.90 4.20
N VAL A 456 -1.65 2.81 5.11
CA VAL A 456 -2.63 2.57 6.18
C VAL A 456 -3.89 3.34 5.83
N ARG A 457 -4.94 2.63 5.38
CA ARG A 457 -6.22 3.23 4.98
C ARG A 457 -7.39 2.44 5.51
N ARG A 458 -8.39 3.17 6.02
CA ARG A 458 -9.70 2.63 6.41
C ARG A 458 -10.82 3.48 5.85
N THR A 459 -11.89 2.80 5.46
CA THR A 459 -13.12 3.43 4.97
C THR A 459 -14.10 3.69 6.09
N ARG A 460 -15.09 4.55 5.83
CA ARG A 460 -16.18 4.81 6.76
C ARG A 460 -17.02 3.57 7.03
N SER A 461 -17.36 2.80 5.99
CA SER A 461 -18.08 1.52 6.12
C SER A 461 -17.31 0.53 6.99
N PHE A 462 -16.00 0.42 6.80
CA PHE A 462 -15.14 -0.43 7.65
C PHE A 462 -15.23 -0.03 9.13
N ILE A 463 -15.18 1.27 9.44
CA ILE A 463 -15.29 1.76 10.82
C ILE A 463 -16.70 1.52 11.38
N LYS A 464 -17.76 1.80 10.61
CA LYS A 464 -19.17 1.49 10.98
C LYS A 464 -19.43 -0.01 11.14
N LEU A 465 -18.63 -0.88 10.53
CA LEU A 465 -18.81 -2.32 10.65
C LEU A 465 -18.11 -2.88 11.88
N TYR A 466 -16.88 -2.41 12.16
CA TYR A 466 -15.99 -3.08 13.11
C TYR A 466 -15.68 -2.29 14.40
N TYR A 467 -15.95 -0.99 14.44
CA TYR A 467 -15.54 -0.12 15.55
C TYR A 467 -16.70 0.60 16.23
N THR A 468 -17.92 0.48 15.72
CA THR A 468 -19.09 1.14 16.30
C THR A 468 -19.95 0.18 17.11
N ASN A 469 -20.55 0.72 18.16
CA ASN A 469 -21.64 0.07 18.89
C ASN A 469 -22.98 0.53 18.34
N LEU A 470 -24.01 -0.32 18.46
CA LEU A 470 -25.38 0.04 18.13
C LEU A 470 -26.06 0.65 19.36
N ASP A 471 -26.68 1.81 19.18
CA ASP A 471 -27.52 2.42 20.21
C ASP A 471 -28.94 1.89 20.09
N GLU A 472 -29.39 1.11 21.06
CA GLU A 472 -30.72 0.48 21.07
C GLU A 472 -31.88 1.49 21.08
N THR A 473 -31.63 2.75 21.49
CA THR A 473 -32.68 3.79 21.59
C THR A 473 -33.08 4.41 20.25
N ASN A 474 -32.15 4.49 19.30
CA ASN A 474 -32.36 5.14 18.00
C ASN A 474 -31.87 4.28 16.81
N ASN A 475 -31.39 3.06 17.06
CA ASN A 475 -30.78 2.15 16.08
C ASN A 475 -29.59 2.74 15.31
N ARG A 476 -28.95 3.79 15.83
CA ARG A 476 -27.78 4.41 15.17
C ARG A 476 -26.48 3.83 15.71
N LYS A 477 -25.51 3.74 14.79
CA LYS A 477 -24.15 3.31 15.12
C LYS A 477 -23.31 4.49 15.63
N PHE A 478 -22.61 4.30 16.74
CA PHE A 478 -21.77 5.32 17.36
C PHE A 478 -20.38 4.83 17.74
N LEU A 479 -19.43 5.75 17.76
CA LEU A 479 -18.11 5.60 18.36
C LEU A 479 -18.13 6.16 19.77
N THR A 480 -17.35 5.55 20.67
CA THR A 480 -17.22 6.02 22.05
C THR A 480 -15.89 6.76 22.19
N PHE A 481 -15.93 8.02 22.63
CA PHE A 481 -14.72 8.77 22.98
C PHE A 481 -14.17 8.30 24.33
N ALA A 482 -12.92 8.66 24.64
CA ALA A 482 -12.27 8.26 25.88
C ALA A 482 -12.94 8.83 27.15
N ASP A 483 -13.73 9.91 27.01
CA ASP A 483 -14.54 10.50 28.09
C ASP A 483 -15.91 9.81 28.26
N GLY A 484 -16.22 8.79 27.45
CA GLY A 484 -17.48 8.06 27.44
C GLY A 484 -18.58 8.69 26.57
N SER A 485 -18.34 9.86 25.97
CA SER A 485 -19.31 10.49 25.07
C SER A 485 -19.46 9.73 23.74
N ARG A 486 -20.64 9.83 23.13
CA ARG A 486 -21.00 9.10 21.90
C ARG A 486 -20.88 10.02 20.67
N SER A 487 -20.17 9.59 19.64
CA SER A 487 -20.13 10.20 18.31
C SER A 487 -20.88 9.34 17.32
N TYR A 488 -22.00 9.83 16.80
CA TYR A 488 -22.76 9.15 15.76
C TYR A 488 -22.22 9.50 14.38
N PHE A 489 -22.37 8.59 13.42
CA PHE A 489 -22.14 8.92 12.02
C PHE A 489 -23.41 9.57 11.44
N PRO A 490 -23.29 10.73 10.77
CA PRO A 490 -24.43 11.33 10.07
C PRO A 490 -24.71 10.64 8.74
N ASP A 491 -25.95 10.63 8.30
CA ASP A 491 -26.32 10.16 6.97
C ASP A 491 -26.13 11.29 5.94
N ARG A 492 -25.43 10.99 4.84
CA ARG A 492 -25.25 11.93 3.73
C ARG A 492 -26.46 11.83 2.80
N LEU A 493 -27.29 12.87 2.79
CA LEU A 493 -28.47 12.93 1.94
C LEU A 493 -28.20 13.83 0.74
N PRO A 494 -27.92 13.27 -0.45
CA PRO A 494 -27.87 14.07 -1.67
C PRO A 494 -29.26 14.65 -1.94
N LYS A 495 -29.31 15.95 -2.24
CA LYS A 495 -30.54 16.68 -2.55
C LYS A 495 -30.36 17.51 -3.81
N LYS A 496 -31.39 17.57 -4.63
CA LYS A 496 -31.39 18.45 -5.80
C LYS A 496 -31.98 19.83 -5.49
N VAL A 497 -31.35 20.86 -6.02
CA VAL A 497 -31.94 22.21 -6.11
C VAL A 497 -32.42 22.38 -7.54
N GLU A 498 -33.72 22.22 -7.71
CA GLU A 498 -34.37 22.35 -9.01
C GLU A 498 -34.63 23.82 -9.34
N TYR A 499 -34.48 24.13 -10.62
CA TYR A 499 -34.87 25.39 -11.22
C TYR A 499 -35.42 25.11 -12.62
N GLN A 500 -36.51 25.80 -12.97
CA GLN A 500 -37.11 25.70 -14.28
C GLN A 500 -36.13 26.22 -15.33
N PHE A 501 -35.84 25.44 -16.35
CA PHE A 501 -34.92 25.82 -17.42
C PHE A 501 -35.41 25.26 -18.74
N ASP A 502 -35.92 26.12 -19.61
CA ASP A 502 -36.32 25.77 -20.98
C ASP A 502 -35.33 26.41 -21.95
N LEU A 503 -34.61 25.57 -22.71
CA LEU A 503 -33.65 26.01 -23.73
C LEU A 503 -34.32 26.75 -24.90
N ASN A 504 -35.63 26.56 -25.09
CA ASN A 504 -36.38 27.16 -26.18
C ASN A 504 -37.03 28.48 -25.79
N ASP A 505 -36.94 28.91 -24.52
CA ASP A 505 -37.48 30.19 -24.07
C ASP A 505 -36.56 31.34 -24.53
N PRO A 506 -36.94 32.13 -25.55
CA PRO A 506 -36.08 33.18 -26.08
C PRO A 506 -35.96 34.37 -25.11
N LYS A 507 -36.76 34.43 -24.04
CA LYS A 507 -36.69 35.47 -23.02
C LYS A 507 -35.74 35.10 -21.89
N ASP A 508 -35.42 33.81 -21.71
CA ASP A 508 -34.54 33.37 -20.66
C ASP A 508 -33.08 33.74 -20.92
N GLN A 509 -32.42 34.32 -19.92
CA GLN A 509 -31.04 34.80 -20.05
C GLN A 509 -30.04 33.65 -20.21
N TYR A 510 -30.26 32.50 -19.55
CA TYR A 510 -29.42 31.32 -19.72
C TYR A 510 -29.70 30.62 -21.06
N ALA A 511 -30.95 30.53 -21.50
CA ALA A 511 -31.30 29.93 -22.80
C ALA A 511 -30.59 30.62 -23.97
N LYS A 512 -30.51 31.96 -23.94
CA LYS A 512 -29.71 32.73 -24.93
C LYS A 512 -28.24 32.33 -24.93
N LEU A 513 -27.63 32.21 -23.75
CA LEU A 513 -26.21 31.88 -23.60
C LEU A 513 -25.90 30.39 -23.88
N TYR A 514 -26.87 29.50 -23.71
CA TYR A 514 -26.77 28.08 -24.05
C TYR A 514 -27.22 27.75 -25.48
N SER A 515 -27.56 28.76 -26.29
CA SER A 515 -27.94 28.56 -27.69
C SER A 515 -26.83 27.87 -28.49
N ASP A 516 -27.22 27.07 -29.50
CA ASP A 516 -26.26 26.39 -30.38
C ASP A 516 -25.31 27.41 -31.07
N GLU A 517 -25.79 28.63 -31.34
CA GLU A 517 -24.96 29.73 -31.87
C GLU A 517 -23.78 30.09 -30.96
N VAL A 518 -24.02 30.28 -29.66
CA VAL A 518 -22.95 30.61 -28.69
C VAL A 518 -21.98 29.44 -28.53
N VAL A 519 -22.50 28.21 -28.46
CA VAL A 519 -21.68 27.00 -28.35
C VAL A 519 -20.76 26.86 -29.57
N ASP A 520 -21.30 27.06 -30.78
CA ASP A 520 -20.52 26.99 -32.01
C ASP A 520 -19.49 28.12 -32.10
N LEU A 521 -19.83 29.36 -31.71
CA LEU A 521 -18.88 30.47 -31.66
C LEU A 521 -17.68 30.14 -30.75
N ILE A 522 -17.90 29.65 -29.54
CA ILE A 522 -16.81 29.26 -28.62
C ILE A 522 -15.95 28.14 -29.21
N ASN A 523 -16.59 27.14 -29.83
CA ASN A 523 -15.90 26.02 -30.45
C ASN A 523 -15.01 26.46 -31.62
N HIS A 524 -15.41 27.49 -32.36
CA HIS A 524 -14.69 27.98 -33.54
C HIS A 524 -13.63 29.06 -33.24
N LEU A 525 -13.45 29.48 -31.99
CA LEU A 525 -12.40 30.42 -31.60
C LEU A 525 -11.00 29.88 -31.94
N ASN A 526 -10.13 30.71 -32.52
CA ASN A 526 -8.76 30.32 -32.90
C ASN A 526 -7.82 30.23 -31.69
N LEU A 527 -8.13 30.98 -30.63
CA LEU A 527 -7.41 31.08 -29.37
C LEU A 527 -5.89 31.34 -29.59
N PRO A 528 -5.52 32.38 -30.37
CA PRO A 528 -4.16 32.56 -30.86
C PRO A 528 -3.14 32.85 -29.75
N ARG A 529 -3.56 33.48 -28.63
CA ARG A 529 -2.68 33.76 -27.46
C ARG A 529 -2.10 32.49 -26.85
N TYR A 530 -2.87 31.41 -26.85
CA TYR A 530 -2.44 30.12 -26.33
C TYR A 530 -1.58 29.35 -27.33
N GLY A 531 -1.65 29.69 -28.62
CA GLY A 531 -0.93 29.06 -29.71
C GLY A 531 0.26 29.86 -30.24
N LEU A 532 0.81 30.83 -29.50
CA LEU A 532 1.84 31.75 -30.02
C LEU A 532 3.06 31.05 -30.63
N GLY A 533 3.43 29.85 -30.16
CA GLY A 533 4.54 29.09 -30.72
C GLY A 533 4.23 28.26 -31.98
N GLN A 534 2.99 28.30 -32.49
CA GLN A 534 2.61 27.61 -33.73
C GLN A 534 3.22 28.29 -34.96
N GLU A 535 3.72 27.51 -35.92
CA GLU A 535 4.41 28.03 -37.11
C GLU A 535 3.59 29.05 -37.91
N GLN A 536 2.26 28.92 -37.90
CA GLN A 536 1.36 29.83 -38.61
C GLN A 536 1.37 31.28 -38.09
N TYR A 537 1.78 31.48 -36.83
CA TYR A 537 1.85 32.81 -36.21
C TYR A 537 3.28 33.34 -36.13
N ASN A 538 4.30 32.53 -36.44
CA ASN A 538 5.70 32.96 -36.45
C ASN A 538 6.05 33.68 -37.77
N GLU A 539 6.82 34.75 -37.68
CA GLU A 539 7.33 35.45 -38.87
C GLU A 539 8.46 34.64 -39.52
N LYS A 540 8.34 34.32 -40.81
CA LYS A 540 9.33 33.46 -41.52
C LYS A 540 10.67 34.16 -41.75
N LYS A 541 10.69 35.49 -41.75
CA LYS A 541 11.88 36.34 -41.85
C LYS A 541 11.75 37.54 -40.91
N PRO A 542 12.00 37.39 -39.61
CA PRO A 542 11.87 38.49 -38.65
C PRO A 542 12.92 39.57 -38.95
N LEU A 543 12.52 40.84 -38.85
CA LEU A 543 13.39 42.00 -39.06
C LEU A 543 14.49 42.13 -37.98
N VAL A 544 14.31 41.45 -36.84
CA VAL A 544 15.22 41.43 -35.69
C VAL A 544 15.65 39.98 -35.45
N LYS A 545 16.95 39.75 -35.20
CA LYS A 545 17.44 38.42 -34.81
C LYS A 545 16.86 38.05 -33.44
N PRO A 546 16.17 36.90 -33.29
CA PRO A 546 15.65 36.47 -32.00
C PRO A 546 16.79 36.28 -31.00
N THR A 547 16.61 36.73 -29.76
CA THR A 547 17.57 36.45 -28.69
C THR A 547 17.48 34.98 -28.25
N LYS A 548 18.47 34.49 -27.48
CA LYS A 548 18.41 33.14 -26.90
C LYS A 548 17.19 32.96 -25.98
N GLU A 549 16.76 34.01 -25.28
CA GLU A 549 15.56 34.02 -24.44
C GLU A 549 14.28 33.95 -25.28
N ASP A 550 14.19 34.74 -26.38
CA ASP A 550 13.04 34.69 -27.30
C ASP A 550 12.82 33.29 -27.88
N LEU A 551 13.90 32.62 -28.30
CA LEU A 551 13.83 31.25 -28.86
C LEU A 551 13.36 30.23 -27.82
N LEU A 552 13.80 30.38 -26.57
CA LEU A 552 13.42 29.48 -25.48
C LEU A 552 11.95 29.69 -25.08
N ILE A 553 11.48 30.94 -25.06
CA ILE A 553 10.08 31.26 -24.82
C ILE A 553 9.20 30.74 -25.98
N GLN A 554 9.59 30.95 -27.25
CA GLN A 554 8.86 30.41 -28.40
C GLN A 554 8.78 28.87 -28.39
N GLN A 555 9.86 28.18 -28.03
CA GLN A 555 9.88 26.72 -27.94
C GLN A 555 8.95 26.20 -26.83
N ASN A 556 8.91 26.88 -25.68
CA ASN A 556 7.99 26.55 -24.58
C ASN A 556 6.52 26.78 -24.97
N LEU A 557 6.23 27.90 -25.64
CA LEU A 557 4.88 28.23 -26.13
C LEU A 557 4.39 27.27 -27.23
N GLY A 558 5.30 26.73 -28.05
CA GLY A 558 4.98 25.78 -29.11
C GLY A 558 4.56 24.41 -28.59
N ARG A 559 5.24 23.87 -27.58
CA ARG A 559 4.92 22.55 -26.98
C ARG A 559 3.64 22.55 -26.14
N ALA A 560 3.27 23.68 -25.53
CA ALA A 560 2.09 23.79 -24.67
C ALA A 560 0.81 24.20 -25.42
N GLY A 561 0.92 24.75 -26.63
CA GLY A 561 -0.16 25.57 -27.19
C GLY A 561 -1.46 24.85 -27.57
N ALA A 562 -1.42 23.61 -28.07
CA ALA A 562 -2.64 22.87 -28.40
C ALA A 562 -3.47 22.50 -27.15
N ARG A 563 -2.78 22.11 -26.07
CA ARG A 563 -3.42 21.75 -24.78
C ARG A 563 -4.13 22.94 -24.14
N LEU A 564 -3.48 24.10 -24.20
CA LEU A 564 -3.99 25.34 -23.60
C LEU A 564 -5.25 25.85 -24.31
N LYS A 565 -5.37 25.65 -25.63
CA LYS A 565 -6.58 26.00 -26.38
C LYS A 565 -7.79 25.18 -25.91
N GLY A 566 -7.62 23.85 -25.76
CA GLY A 566 -8.66 22.97 -25.24
C GLY A 566 -9.11 23.36 -23.83
N PHE A 567 -8.15 23.68 -22.94
CA PHE A 567 -8.44 24.13 -21.57
C PHE A 567 -9.21 25.46 -21.54
N ALA A 568 -8.79 26.45 -22.34
CA ALA A 568 -9.46 27.75 -22.42
C ALA A 568 -10.92 27.63 -22.89
N ARG A 569 -11.22 26.83 -23.93
CA ARG A 569 -12.61 26.58 -24.36
C ARG A 569 -13.41 25.92 -23.26
N THR A 570 -12.86 24.85 -22.67
CA THR A 570 -13.50 24.07 -21.61
C THR A 570 -13.85 24.94 -20.40
N ASN A 571 -12.95 25.85 -20.00
CA ASN A 571 -13.19 26.79 -18.91
C ASN A 571 -14.32 27.78 -19.19
N LEU A 572 -14.45 28.29 -20.42
CA LEU A 572 -15.57 29.18 -20.78
C LEU A 572 -16.92 28.47 -20.56
N PHE A 573 -17.05 27.22 -21.00
CA PHE A 573 -18.27 26.44 -20.76
C PHE A 573 -18.53 26.16 -19.28
N LYS A 574 -17.49 25.89 -18.50
CA LYS A 574 -17.61 25.67 -17.05
C LYS A 574 -18.00 26.92 -16.29
N ARG A 575 -17.49 28.08 -16.72
CA ARG A 575 -17.92 29.37 -16.17
C ARG A 575 -19.39 29.64 -16.49
N LEU A 576 -19.86 29.29 -17.69
CA LEU A 576 -21.28 29.35 -18.05
C LEU A 576 -22.15 28.40 -17.21
N GLU A 577 -21.69 27.16 -16.98
CA GLU A 577 -22.33 26.22 -16.05
C GLU A 577 -22.42 26.78 -14.63
N SER A 578 -21.41 27.50 -14.16
CA SER A 578 -21.42 28.15 -12.85
C SER A 578 -22.42 29.30 -12.79
N SER A 579 -22.17 30.39 -13.53
CA SER A 579 -23.02 31.58 -13.55
C SER A 579 -22.87 32.32 -14.87
N GLY A 580 -23.99 32.79 -15.44
CA GLY A 580 -23.96 33.63 -16.64
C GLY A 580 -23.20 34.93 -16.42
N TYR A 581 -23.25 35.52 -15.21
CA TYR A 581 -22.45 36.68 -14.84
C TYR A 581 -20.95 36.40 -14.99
N SER A 582 -20.45 35.32 -14.37
CA SER A 582 -19.03 34.95 -14.41
C SER A 582 -18.55 34.58 -15.81
N PHE A 583 -19.43 34.00 -16.63
CA PHE A 583 -19.16 33.72 -18.04
C PHE A 583 -18.99 35.00 -18.87
N LEU A 584 -19.93 35.93 -18.77
CA LEU A 584 -19.87 37.21 -19.50
C LEU A 584 -18.63 38.03 -19.10
N LEU A 585 -18.31 38.04 -17.80
CA LEU A 585 -17.10 38.69 -17.30
C LEU A 585 -15.83 38.06 -17.88
N SER A 586 -15.77 36.73 -17.97
CA SER A 586 -14.65 36.04 -18.62
C SER A 586 -14.52 36.34 -20.11
N ILE A 587 -15.64 36.41 -20.83
CA ILE A 587 -15.63 36.82 -22.24
C ILE A 587 -15.05 38.24 -22.38
N SER A 588 -15.52 39.18 -21.56
CA SER A 588 -15.02 40.56 -21.56
C SER A 588 -13.50 40.62 -21.28
N ARG A 589 -13.03 39.91 -20.26
CA ARG A 589 -11.59 39.78 -19.95
C ARG A 589 -10.81 39.15 -21.10
N HIS A 590 -11.37 38.15 -21.78
CA HIS A 590 -10.73 37.52 -22.95
C HIS A 590 -10.55 38.50 -24.12
N ILE A 591 -11.58 39.32 -24.40
CA ILE A 591 -11.52 40.37 -25.43
C ILE A 591 -10.47 41.41 -25.06
N LEU A 592 -10.48 41.92 -23.83
CA LEU A 592 -9.52 42.90 -23.35
C LEU A 592 -8.07 42.41 -23.49
N ARG A 593 -7.82 41.15 -23.16
CA ARG A 593 -6.49 40.52 -23.36
C ARG A 593 -6.12 40.42 -24.83
N ASN A 594 -7.06 40.14 -25.73
CA ASN A 594 -6.75 40.14 -27.16
C ASN A 594 -6.36 41.54 -27.64
N TYR A 595 -7.07 42.58 -27.17
CA TYR A 595 -6.75 43.97 -27.49
C TYR A 595 -5.41 44.44 -26.89
N LEU A 596 -4.98 43.90 -25.75
CA LEU A 596 -3.65 44.13 -25.20
C LEU A 596 -2.54 43.68 -26.18
N PHE A 597 -2.71 42.51 -26.80
CA PHE A 597 -1.78 42.00 -27.80
C PHE A 597 -1.88 42.79 -29.10
N ILE A 598 -3.09 43.16 -29.53
CA ILE A 598 -3.29 43.99 -30.73
C ILE A 598 -2.60 45.35 -30.57
N TYR A 599 -2.77 46.03 -29.44
CA TYR A 599 -2.12 47.30 -29.12
C TYR A 599 -0.59 47.17 -29.19
N ALA A 600 -0.03 46.10 -28.60
CA ALA A 600 1.40 45.82 -28.66
C ALA A 600 1.91 45.56 -30.09
N ILE A 601 1.13 44.84 -30.93
CA ILE A 601 1.49 44.61 -32.34
C ILE A 601 1.53 45.93 -33.12
N GLU A 602 0.49 46.77 -32.98
CA GLU A 602 0.37 48.00 -33.76
C GLU A 602 1.44 49.04 -33.40
N ASN A 603 1.80 49.11 -32.12
CA ASN A 603 2.81 50.04 -31.61
C ASN A 603 4.23 49.45 -31.59
N LYS A 604 4.43 48.22 -32.08
CA LYS A 604 5.71 47.48 -32.08
C LYS A 604 6.33 47.35 -30.68
N LEU A 605 5.49 47.11 -29.69
CA LEU A 605 5.87 46.90 -28.29
C LEU A 605 5.93 45.39 -27.99
N ALA A 606 6.60 44.99 -26.90
CA ALA A 606 6.73 43.58 -26.53
C ALA A 606 5.43 43.02 -25.92
N PHE A 607 5.16 41.73 -26.10
CA PHE A 607 4.04 41.03 -25.46
C PHE A 607 4.38 40.69 -24.00
N PRO A 608 3.48 40.98 -23.05
CA PRO A 608 3.59 40.43 -21.70
C PRO A 608 3.19 38.95 -21.71
N ILE A 609 4.08 38.08 -21.20
CA ILE A 609 3.88 36.64 -21.03
C ILE A 609 4.10 36.29 -19.56
N GLY A 610 3.24 35.45 -18.96
CA GLY A 610 3.41 35.03 -17.56
C GLY A 610 4.72 34.26 -17.34
N LYS A 611 5.39 34.48 -16.20
CA LYS A 611 6.71 33.88 -15.86
C LYS A 611 6.69 32.36 -15.66
N GLN A 612 5.52 31.74 -15.52
CA GLN A 612 5.31 30.29 -15.46
C GLN A 612 3.93 29.95 -16.03
N ASP A 613 3.90 29.17 -17.12
CA ASP A 613 2.71 28.80 -17.92
C ASP A 613 1.88 29.99 -18.42
N ALA A 614 1.43 29.94 -19.69
CA ALA A 614 0.64 31.04 -20.28
C ALA A 614 -0.67 31.35 -19.51
N ILE A 615 -1.11 30.41 -18.66
CA ILE A 615 -2.28 30.45 -17.80
C ILE A 615 -2.18 31.54 -16.72
N MET A 616 -0.99 31.88 -16.21
CA MET A 616 -0.87 32.90 -15.16
C MET A 616 -1.16 34.33 -15.61
N LEU A 617 -1.15 34.60 -16.93
CA LEU A 617 -1.66 35.87 -17.46
C LEU A 617 -3.19 35.94 -17.35
N ASP A 618 -3.85 34.78 -17.42
CA ASP A 618 -5.30 34.66 -17.30
C ASP A 618 -5.77 34.73 -15.83
N ASP A 619 -5.00 34.18 -14.87
CA ASP A 619 -5.29 34.32 -13.43
C ASP A 619 -5.14 35.79 -12.96
N TYR A 620 -4.12 36.52 -13.43
CA TYR A 620 -3.85 37.89 -12.95
C TYR A 620 -4.94 38.91 -13.28
N LEU A 621 -5.51 38.82 -14.49
CA LEU A 621 -6.63 39.66 -14.91
C LEU A 621 -7.98 39.15 -14.40
N GLU A 622 -8.03 37.93 -13.83
CA GLU A 622 -9.17 37.43 -13.05
C GLU A 622 -9.11 37.92 -11.59
N ASP A 623 -7.91 38.17 -11.04
CA ASP A 623 -7.66 38.48 -9.62
C ASP A 623 -7.54 39.98 -9.27
N THR A 624 -7.29 40.88 -10.23
CA THR A 624 -7.34 42.33 -9.96
C THR A 624 -8.63 42.93 -10.50
N ASP A 625 -9.52 43.34 -9.59
CA ASP A 625 -10.52 44.36 -9.86
C ASP A 625 -9.82 45.61 -10.38
N ILE A 626 -9.97 45.88 -11.68
CA ILE A 626 -9.53 47.15 -12.28
C ILE A 626 -10.56 48.26 -12.03
N ASP A 627 -11.70 47.95 -11.43
CA ASP A 627 -12.74 48.94 -11.13
C ASP A 627 -12.69 49.39 -9.68
N GLY A 628 -11.76 50.31 -9.40
CA GLY A 628 -11.87 51.23 -8.30
C GLY A 628 -12.89 52.33 -8.60
N THR A 629 -14.17 51.99 -8.71
CA THR A 629 -15.28 52.96 -8.57
C THR A 629 -16.50 52.27 -7.98
N ASP A 630 -16.86 52.73 -6.78
CA ASP A 630 -18.10 52.46 -6.08
C ASP A 630 -19.33 52.82 -6.94
N THR A 631 -20.41 52.07 -6.71
CA THR A 631 -21.82 52.41 -6.98
C THR A 631 -22.20 52.77 -8.43
N ASP A 632 -22.64 51.79 -9.23
CA ASP A 632 -24.00 51.75 -9.81
C ASP A 632 -24.23 50.55 -10.74
N GLU A 633 -25.51 50.24 -10.91
CA GLU A 633 -26.15 49.09 -11.57
C GLU A 633 -25.70 48.84 -13.03
N LYS A 634 -24.94 47.75 -13.27
CA LYS A 634 -24.91 46.86 -14.47
C LYS A 634 -23.52 46.22 -14.59
N ILE A 635 -23.44 45.03 -15.18
CA ILE A 635 -22.14 44.54 -15.68
C ILE A 635 -21.68 45.57 -16.72
N ASN A 636 -20.60 46.31 -16.45
CA ASN A 636 -20.11 47.34 -17.37
C ASN A 636 -19.36 46.66 -18.54
N LEU A 637 -20.09 45.84 -19.30
CA LEU A 637 -19.58 45.11 -20.45
C LEU A 637 -19.30 46.14 -21.56
N LEU A 638 -18.02 46.35 -21.84
CA LEU A 638 -17.63 47.08 -23.04
C LEU A 638 -18.10 46.29 -24.26
N LEU A 639 -18.83 46.95 -25.17
CA LEU A 639 -19.34 46.34 -26.40
C LEU A 639 -18.62 46.86 -27.65
N SER A 640 -17.88 47.97 -27.55
CA SER A 640 -17.16 48.55 -28.69
C SER A 640 -15.68 48.21 -28.68
N GLU A 641 -15.15 47.91 -29.88
CA GLU A 641 -13.72 47.65 -30.10
C GLU A 641 -12.83 48.82 -29.62
N GLU A 642 -13.26 50.07 -29.86
CA GLU A 642 -12.53 51.28 -29.46
C GLU A 642 -12.35 51.40 -27.94
N SER A 643 -13.36 50.98 -27.17
CA SER A 643 -13.30 51.02 -25.70
C SER A 643 -12.27 50.01 -25.18
N TYR A 644 -12.31 48.78 -25.72
CA TYR A 644 -11.31 47.75 -25.36
C TYR A 644 -9.90 48.17 -25.77
N TYR A 645 -9.73 48.81 -26.92
CA TYR A 645 -8.43 49.32 -27.35
C TYR A 645 -7.88 50.38 -26.39
N THR A 646 -8.73 51.33 -25.97
CA THR A 646 -8.36 52.38 -25.02
C THR A 646 -8.01 51.82 -23.63
N GLN A 647 -8.77 50.83 -23.16
CA GLN A 647 -8.49 50.17 -21.88
C GLN A 647 -7.22 49.30 -21.96
N ALA A 648 -7.01 48.60 -23.08
CA ALA A 648 -5.80 47.83 -23.33
C ALA A 648 -4.54 48.69 -23.29
N GLN A 649 -4.58 49.91 -23.84
CA GLN A 649 -3.48 50.88 -23.72
C GLN A 649 -3.13 51.17 -22.25
N LYS A 650 -4.13 51.53 -21.43
CA LYS A 650 -3.91 51.82 -19.99
C LYS A 650 -3.32 50.63 -19.24
N ILE A 651 -3.79 49.41 -19.53
CA ILE A 651 -3.30 48.18 -18.90
C ILE A 651 -1.88 47.87 -19.37
N TYR A 652 -1.59 48.07 -20.65
CA TYR A 652 -0.24 47.88 -21.18
C TYR A 652 0.76 48.81 -20.49
N ASP A 653 0.40 50.07 -20.30
CA ASP A 653 1.23 51.06 -19.57
C ASP A 653 1.44 50.62 -18.11
N LEU A 654 0.40 50.12 -17.45
CA LEU A 654 0.49 49.59 -16.08
C LEU A 654 1.42 48.36 -15.98
N PHE A 655 1.33 47.44 -16.95
CA PHE A 655 2.16 46.24 -16.99
C PHE A 655 3.62 46.56 -17.29
N SER A 656 3.87 47.47 -18.24
CA SER A 656 5.23 47.85 -18.65
C SER A 656 5.96 48.72 -17.62
N THR A 657 5.22 49.41 -16.74
CA THR A 657 5.78 50.27 -15.68
C THR A 657 5.76 49.60 -14.30
N THR A 658 4.58 49.45 -13.72
CA THR A 658 4.39 49.08 -12.30
C THR A 658 4.60 47.59 -12.07
N TYR A 659 4.14 46.75 -13.00
CA TYR A 659 4.19 45.29 -12.86
C TYR A 659 5.21 44.61 -13.78
N LYS A 660 6.19 45.36 -14.30
CA LYS A 660 7.15 44.87 -15.30
C LYS A 660 7.83 43.56 -14.91
N ASN A 661 8.19 43.42 -13.63
CA ASN A 661 8.89 42.26 -13.09
C ASN A 661 8.01 41.00 -12.94
N ARG A 662 6.69 41.10 -13.15
CA ARG A 662 5.76 39.96 -13.07
C ARG A 662 5.59 39.22 -14.40
N PHE A 663 6.03 39.81 -15.50
CA PHE A 663 5.92 39.26 -16.85
C PHE A 663 7.30 39.05 -17.47
N ASP A 664 7.42 38.02 -18.30
CA ASP A 664 8.43 37.93 -19.35
C ASP A 664 7.92 38.69 -20.57
N TRP A 665 8.83 39.20 -21.39
CA TRP A 665 8.48 40.10 -22.50
C TRP A 665 9.04 39.55 -23.80
N VAL A 666 8.18 39.29 -24.79
CA VAL A 666 8.60 38.79 -26.10
C VAL A 666 8.34 39.82 -27.18
N ASN A 667 9.30 40.05 -28.06
CA ASN A 667 9.15 41.05 -29.10
C ASN A 667 8.00 40.70 -30.07
N SER A 668 7.05 41.62 -30.26
CA SER A 668 5.92 41.44 -31.18
C SER A 668 6.34 41.28 -32.64
N SER A 669 7.51 41.80 -33.03
CA SER A 669 8.03 41.68 -34.40
C SER A 669 8.43 40.26 -34.81
N LEU A 670 8.44 39.32 -33.87
CA LEU A 670 8.69 37.89 -34.13
C LEU A 670 7.45 37.16 -34.66
N PHE A 671 6.29 37.80 -34.61
CA PHE A 671 5.02 37.22 -34.99
C PHE A 671 4.46 37.87 -36.26
N SER A 672 3.79 37.06 -37.08
CA SER A 672 3.28 37.49 -38.37
C SER A 672 1.95 38.22 -38.26
N LYS A 673 1.53 38.88 -39.34
CA LYS A 673 0.23 39.58 -39.42
C LYS A 673 -0.98 38.64 -39.24
N SER A 674 -0.82 37.33 -39.42
CA SER A 674 -1.90 36.35 -39.21
C SER A 674 -2.35 36.32 -37.74
N LEU A 675 -1.44 36.58 -36.79
CA LEU A 675 -1.72 36.63 -35.36
C LEU A 675 -2.72 37.75 -35.03
N LYS A 676 -2.45 38.96 -35.55
CA LYS A 676 -3.33 40.13 -35.37
C LYS A 676 -4.73 39.85 -35.92
N ASN A 677 -4.81 39.29 -37.13
CA ASN A 677 -6.10 39.00 -37.75
C ASN A 677 -6.91 37.97 -36.95
N ALA A 678 -6.27 36.92 -36.45
CA ALA A 678 -6.92 35.92 -35.60
C ALA A 678 -7.40 36.50 -34.26
N LEU A 679 -6.61 37.38 -33.62
CA LEU A 679 -6.99 38.06 -32.38
C LEU A 679 -8.22 38.96 -32.58
N ILE A 680 -8.28 39.70 -33.69
CA ILE A 680 -9.44 40.55 -34.03
C ILE A 680 -10.67 39.70 -34.32
N GLN A 681 -10.52 38.61 -35.09
CA GLN A 681 -11.62 37.73 -35.43
C GLN A 681 -12.25 37.11 -34.17
N ASP A 682 -11.43 36.50 -33.30
CA ASP A 682 -11.89 35.95 -32.03
C ASP A 682 -12.56 37.02 -31.16
N SER A 683 -12.01 38.23 -31.10
CA SER A 683 -12.60 39.33 -30.32
C SER A 683 -13.98 39.74 -30.83
N ARG A 684 -14.17 39.81 -32.15
CA ARG A 684 -15.49 40.10 -32.75
C ARG A 684 -16.50 39.00 -32.48
N ASP A 685 -16.09 37.75 -32.58
CA ASP A 685 -16.97 36.62 -32.30
C ASP A 685 -17.36 36.57 -30.82
N LEU A 686 -16.44 36.91 -29.91
CA LEU A 686 -16.72 37.06 -28.48
C LEU A 686 -17.62 38.27 -28.16
N ILE A 687 -17.48 39.39 -28.88
CA ILE A 687 -18.35 40.57 -28.72
C ILE A 687 -19.80 40.22 -29.08
N LYS A 688 -20.04 39.41 -30.14
CA LYS A 688 -21.40 38.93 -30.46
C LYS A 688 -22.04 38.20 -29.28
N ILE A 689 -21.26 37.39 -28.55
CA ILE A 689 -21.76 36.70 -27.35
C ILE A 689 -22.07 37.70 -26.23
N LEU A 690 -21.23 38.73 -26.02
CA LEU A 690 -21.53 39.79 -25.06
C LEU A 690 -22.79 40.57 -25.41
N GLU A 691 -23.06 40.83 -26.69
CA GLU A 691 -24.28 41.51 -27.15
C GLU A 691 -25.54 40.72 -26.78
N LEU A 692 -25.49 39.39 -26.82
CA LEU A 692 -26.59 38.52 -26.40
C LEU A 692 -26.84 38.58 -24.89
N GLY A 693 -25.79 38.79 -24.08
CA GLY A 693 -25.83 38.81 -22.62
C GLY A 693 -25.80 40.20 -21.96
N LYS A 694 -25.77 41.28 -22.74
CA LYS A 694 -25.56 42.66 -22.23
C LYS A 694 -26.59 43.12 -21.20
N ASP A 695 -27.81 42.58 -21.27
CA ASP A 695 -28.93 42.94 -20.40
C ASP A 695 -29.07 41.97 -19.19
N TRP A 696 -27.97 41.30 -18.80
CA TRP A 696 -27.95 40.37 -17.66
C TRP A 696 -28.55 41.00 -16.40
N ASN A 697 -29.54 40.32 -15.79
CA ASN A 697 -30.30 40.85 -14.67
C ASN A 697 -30.30 39.83 -13.52
N ALA A 698 -29.68 40.19 -12.40
CA ALA A 698 -29.60 39.31 -11.23
C ALA A 698 -30.97 38.90 -10.67
N ASN A 699 -32.02 39.71 -10.87
CA ASN A 699 -33.39 39.37 -10.45
C ASN A 699 -34.01 38.25 -11.30
N GLU A 700 -33.55 38.07 -12.54
CA GLU A 700 -34.01 37.02 -13.45
C GLU A 700 -33.12 35.76 -13.39
N ASP A 701 -31.99 35.83 -12.69
CA ASP A 701 -31.09 34.68 -12.48
C ASP A 701 -31.78 33.58 -11.66
N ARG A 702 -32.25 32.55 -12.37
CA ARG A 702 -33.03 31.44 -11.80
C ARG A 702 -32.24 30.64 -10.76
N LYS A 703 -30.92 30.47 -10.94
CA LYS A 703 -30.09 29.74 -9.97
C LYS A 703 -29.92 30.54 -8.68
N LEU A 704 -29.60 31.84 -8.79
CA LEU A 704 -29.52 32.74 -7.64
C LEU A 704 -30.88 32.84 -6.91
N ASN A 705 -31.99 32.88 -7.65
CA ASN A 705 -33.34 32.90 -7.08
C ASN A 705 -33.68 31.61 -6.32
N ALA A 706 -33.35 30.45 -6.87
CA ALA A 706 -33.51 29.17 -6.19
C ALA A 706 -32.61 29.06 -4.95
N LEU A 707 -31.37 29.56 -5.02
CA LEU A 707 -30.45 29.64 -3.88
C LEU A 707 -31.02 30.50 -2.75
N TYR A 708 -31.47 31.71 -3.08
CA TYR A 708 -32.09 32.62 -2.11
C TYR A 708 -33.32 32.00 -1.46
N LYS A 709 -34.19 31.33 -2.25
CA LYS A 709 -35.36 30.61 -1.72
C LYS A 709 -34.96 29.49 -0.77
N LEU A 710 -33.94 28.70 -1.10
CA LEU A 710 -33.44 27.62 -0.26
C LEU A 710 -32.93 28.15 1.09
N ILE A 711 -32.08 29.18 1.04
CA ILE A 711 -31.46 29.77 2.23
C ILE A 711 -32.48 30.52 3.10
N ASN A 712 -33.41 31.27 2.49
CA ASN A 712 -34.31 32.15 3.22
C ASN A 712 -35.60 31.44 3.69
N LYS A 713 -36.07 30.41 2.97
CA LYS A 713 -37.30 29.67 3.35
C LYS A 713 -37.02 28.35 4.04
N LYS A 714 -36.13 27.52 3.49
CA LYS A 714 -35.90 26.15 3.99
C LYS A 714 -34.88 26.12 5.13
N HIS A 715 -33.75 26.80 4.95
CA HIS A 715 -32.61 26.79 5.88
C HIS A 715 -32.35 28.18 6.49
N ASN A 716 -33.41 28.82 7.03
CA ASN A 716 -33.36 30.23 7.44
C ASN A 716 -32.55 30.50 8.72
N LYS A 717 -32.47 29.54 9.63
CA LYS A 717 -31.73 29.61 10.91
C LYS A 717 -30.44 28.79 10.90
N GLU A 718 -30.24 27.97 9.88
CA GLU A 718 -29.14 27.02 9.82
C GLU A 718 -27.92 27.63 9.12
N LYS A 719 -26.75 27.08 9.44
CA LYS A 719 -25.50 27.41 8.76
C LYS A 719 -25.43 26.68 7.43
N VAL A 720 -25.14 27.42 6.37
CA VAL A 720 -25.12 26.91 4.99
C VAL A 720 -23.75 27.18 4.38
N LEU A 721 -23.08 26.11 3.96
CA LEU A 721 -21.79 26.18 3.27
C LEU A 721 -22.01 26.00 1.77
N ILE A 722 -21.60 26.99 0.98
CA ILE A 722 -21.81 27.03 -0.46
C ILE A 722 -20.46 26.95 -1.16
N PHE A 723 -20.27 25.93 -1.98
CA PHE A 723 -19.08 25.78 -2.81
C PHE A 723 -19.35 26.19 -4.25
N THR A 724 -18.41 26.94 -4.82
CA THR A 724 -18.32 27.23 -6.25
C THR A 724 -16.90 27.04 -6.75
N GLN A 725 -16.68 26.75 -8.02
CA GLN A 725 -15.33 26.66 -8.59
C GLN A 725 -14.67 28.03 -8.77
N TYR A 726 -15.45 29.08 -9.00
CA TYR A 726 -14.94 30.36 -9.48
C TYR A 726 -15.12 31.49 -8.45
N ALA A 727 -14.06 32.27 -8.22
CA ALA A 727 -14.07 33.42 -7.31
C ALA A 727 -15.11 34.47 -7.74
N ASP A 728 -15.20 34.76 -9.04
CA ASP A 728 -16.20 35.71 -9.57
C ASP A 728 -17.63 35.29 -9.23
N THR A 729 -17.94 33.99 -9.29
CA THR A 729 -19.26 33.48 -8.90
C THR A 729 -19.45 33.66 -7.39
N ALA A 730 -18.43 33.40 -6.57
CA ALA A 730 -18.53 33.58 -5.13
C ALA A 730 -18.83 35.03 -4.72
N TYR A 731 -18.14 36.00 -5.35
CA TYR A 731 -18.39 37.43 -5.11
C TYR A 731 -19.78 37.86 -5.56
N TYR A 732 -20.17 37.52 -6.80
CA TYR A 732 -21.50 37.80 -7.33
C TYR A 732 -22.61 37.28 -6.42
N LEU A 733 -22.51 36.01 -5.97
CA LEU A 733 -23.49 35.43 -5.06
C LEU A 733 -23.50 36.14 -3.70
N CYS A 734 -22.34 36.49 -3.15
CA CYS A 734 -22.24 37.17 -1.86
C CYS A 734 -22.95 38.54 -1.89
N ASP A 735 -22.62 39.34 -2.90
CA ASP A 735 -23.14 40.70 -3.04
C ASP A 735 -24.64 40.68 -3.31
N GLU A 736 -25.13 39.83 -4.21
CA GLU A 736 -26.56 39.75 -4.52
C GLU A 736 -27.39 39.20 -3.36
N LEU A 737 -26.86 38.25 -2.58
CA LEU A 737 -27.55 37.76 -1.38
C LEU A 737 -27.61 38.84 -0.29
N LYS A 738 -26.53 39.62 -0.09
CA LYS A 738 -26.50 40.77 0.83
C LYS A 738 -27.52 41.84 0.40
N LYS A 739 -27.58 42.19 -0.89
CA LYS A 739 -28.56 43.15 -1.45
C LYS A 739 -30.00 42.70 -1.23
N ARG A 740 -30.27 41.39 -1.29
CA ARG A 740 -31.59 40.79 -1.00
C ARG A 740 -31.92 40.70 0.51
N GLY A 741 -31.12 41.32 1.36
CA GLY A 741 -31.36 41.46 2.80
C GLY A 741 -30.87 40.30 3.67
N LEU A 742 -30.11 39.34 3.12
CA LEU A 742 -29.55 38.27 3.94
C LEU A 742 -28.41 38.78 4.82
N GLN A 743 -28.52 38.50 6.12
CA GLN A 743 -27.53 38.88 7.12
C GLN A 743 -26.50 37.76 7.32
N LYS A 744 -25.30 38.12 7.81
CA LYS A 744 -24.21 37.19 8.15
C LYS A 744 -23.79 36.28 6.97
N VAL A 745 -23.71 36.86 5.78
CA VAL A 745 -23.20 36.22 4.55
C VAL A 745 -21.78 36.71 4.30
N GLU A 746 -20.84 35.80 4.04
CA GLU A 746 -19.47 36.15 3.64
C GLU A 746 -18.98 35.23 2.53
N CYS A 747 -17.99 35.69 1.77
CA CYS A 747 -17.31 34.90 0.74
C CYS A 747 -15.81 34.79 1.00
N VAL A 748 -15.24 33.64 0.66
CA VAL A 748 -13.80 33.35 0.79
C VAL A 748 -13.27 32.77 -0.50
N THR A 749 -12.21 33.37 -1.02
CA THR A 749 -11.53 32.98 -2.25
C THR A 749 -10.02 32.88 -2.00
N GLY A 750 -9.23 32.60 -3.05
CA GLY A 750 -7.77 32.50 -2.95
C GLY A 750 -7.08 33.83 -2.62
N ASN A 751 -7.79 34.94 -2.80
CA ASN A 751 -7.24 36.29 -2.66
C ASN A 751 -7.33 36.82 -1.22
N ASN A 752 -8.08 36.14 -0.35
CA ASN A 752 -8.14 36.51 1.05
C ASN A 752 -6.83 36.15 1.76
N GLU A 753 -6.27 37.08 2.55
CA GLU A 753 -5.01 36.87 3.27
C GLU A 753 -5.08 35.71 4.27
N SER A 754 -6.23 35.53 4.94
CA SER A 754 -6.45 34.47 5.93
C SER A 754 -7.80 33.78 5.76
N PRO A 755 -7.92 32.78 4.87
CA PRO A 755 -9.13 31.96 4.72
C PRO A 755 -9.53 31.26 6.03
N THR A 756 -8.54 30.89 6.86
CA THR A 756 -8.74 30.23 8.16
C THR A 756 -9.53 31.11 9.14
N SER A 757 -9.37 32.44 9.10
CA SER A 757 -10.13 33.35 9.97
C SER A 757 -11.64 33.28 9.72
N PHE A 758 -12.05 33.13 8.45
CA PHE A 758 -13.46 32.96 8.07
C PHE A 758 -13.98 31.59 8.49
N ALA A 759 -13.16 30.53 8.40
CA ALA A 759 -13.52 29.22 8.91
C ALA A 759 -13.79 29.25 10.43
N TYR A 760 -12.99 29.98 11.21
CA TYR A 760 -13.22 30.17 12.64
C TYR A 760 -14.50 30.95 12.93
N ARG A 761 -14.82 31.98 12.16
CA ARG A 761 -16.07 32.74 12.29
C ARG A 761 -17.31 31.94 11.85
N PHE A 762 -17.15 31.01 10.91
CA PHE A 762 -18.25 30.17 10.43
C PHE A 762 -18.47 28.93 11.31
N SER A 763 -17.40 28.32 11.84
CA SER A 763 -17.47 27.10 12.65
C SER A 763 -16.70 27.24 13.98
N PRO A 764 -17.06 28.20 14.85
CA PRO A 764 -16.30 28.50 16.05
C PRO A 764 -16.28 27.37 17.08
N VAL A 765 -17.31 26.52 17.14
CA VAL A 765 -17.38 25.40 18.10
C VAL A 765 -16.40 24.30 17.72
N SER A 766 -16.44 23.85 16.47
CA SER A 766 -15.56 22.77 15.97
C SER A 766 -14.07 23.13 15.90
N ASN A 767 -13.74 24.42 16.01
CA ASN A 767 -12.36 24.91 16.00
C ASN A 767 -11.86 25.36 17.37
N ASP A 768 -12.64 25.17 18.45
CA ASP A 768 -12.31 25.65 19.80
C ASP A 768 -12.11 27.20 19.87
N LYS A 769 -12.80 27.96 19.01
CA LYS A 769 -12.71 29.43 18.89
C LYS A 769 -13.96 30.17 19.37
N LYS A 770 -14.90 29.48 20.05
CA LYS A 770 -16.15 30.07 20.54
C LYS A 770 -15.96 31.27 21.46
N ASN A 771 -14.89 31.29 22.26
CA ASN A 771 -14.59 32.41 23.17
C ASN A 771 -13.88 33.57 22.46
N ASP A 772 -13.30 33.33 21.27
CA ASP A 772 -12.54 34.31 20.50
C ASP A 772 -13.40 35.05 19.47
N VAL A 773 -14.55 34.45 19.08
CA VAL A 773 -15.48 34.98 18.08
C VAL A 773 -16.74 35.50 18.76
N LYS A 774 -17.05 36.79 18.58
CA LYS A 774 -18.31 37.38 19.07
C LYS A 774 -19.49 36.86 18.25
N GLU A 775 -20.65 36.73 18.87
CA GLU A 775 -21.89 36.28 18.20
C GLU A 775 -22.32 37.19 17.03
N THR A 776 -21.96 38.47 17.08
CA THR A 776 -22.18 39.43 15.98
C THR A 776 -21.35 39.11 14.74
N ASP A 777 -20.16 38.55 14.94
CA ASP A 777 -19.16 38.34 13.90
C ASP A 777 -19.26 36.93 13.29
N GLU A 778 -20.09 36.07 13.89
CA GLU A 778 -20.35 34.70 13.47
C GLU A 778 -21.06 34.66 12.12
N ILE A 779 -20.53 33.86 11.20
CA ILE A 779 -21.04 33.72 9.83
C ILE A 779 -22.11 32.62 9.79
N ARG A 780 -23.22 32.90 9.09
CA ARG A 780 -24.30 31.92 8.86
C ARG A 780 -24.21 31.29 7.48
N VAL A 781 -23.94 32.10 6.45
CA VAL A 781 -23.79 31.61 5.07
C VAL A 781 -22.37 31.90 4.62
N LEU A 782 -21.61 30.85 4.35
CA LEU A 782 -20.25 30.97 3.84
C LEU A 782 -20.19 30.47 2.41
N ILE A 783 -19.87 31.37 1.49
CA ILE A 783 -19.61 31.04 0.09
C ILE A 783 -18.11 30.91 -0.07
N THR A 784 -17.64 29.82 -0.67
CA THR A 784 -16.21 29.59 -0.81
C THR A 784 -15.88 28.92 -2.13
N THR A 785 -14.70 29.23 -2.65
CA THR A 785 -14.07 28.37 -3.65
C THR A 785 -13.50 27.11 -3.00
N ASP A 786 -12.81 26.27 -3.78
CA ASP A 786 -12.12 25.09 -3.26
C ASP A 786 -10.98 25.42 -2.26
N VAL A 787 -10.74 26.69 -1.92
CA VAL A 787 -9.76 27.11 -0.89
C VAL A 787 -10.07 26.54 0.50
N LEU A 788 -11.36 26.38 0.83
CA LEU A 788 -11.83 25.75 2.07
C LEU A 788 -12.34 24.32 1.86
N SER A 789 -12.18 23.73 0.67
CA SER A 789 -12.57 22.33 0.43
C SER A 789 -11.58 21.34 1.05
N GLU A 790 -10.40 21.80 1.49
CA GLU A 790 -9.35 21.00 2.10
C GLU A 790 -8.86 21.56 3.45
N GLY A 791 -8.31 20.66 4.28
CA GLY A 791 -7.87 20.81 5.68
C GLY A 791 -8.73 21.53 6.75
N GLN A 792 -9.76 22.32 6.45
CA GLN A 792 -10.51 23.08 7.48
C GLN A 792 -11.65 22.29 8.17
N ASN A 793 -11.91 22.57 9.46
CA ASN A 793 -13.05 22.02 10.23
C ASN A 793 -14.28 22.94 10.08
N LEU A 794 -15.36 22.46 9.47
CA LEU A 794 -16.59 23.24 9.24
C LEU A 794 -17.85 22.51 9.77
N GLN A 795 -17.70 21.72 10.84
CA GLN A 795 -18.73 20.78 11.32
C GLN A 795 -19.91 21.45 12.05
N ASP A 796 -19.83 22.75 12.35
CA ASP A 796 -20.96 23.50 12.91
C ASP A 796 -22.11 23.63 11.90
N ALA A 797 -21.84 23.43 10.61
CA ALA A 797 -22.85 23.31 9.57
C ALA A 797 -23.28 21.85 9.38
N HIS A 798 -24.42 21.64 8.74
CA HIS A 798 -24.83 20.32 8.22
C HIS A 798 -25.50 20.43 6.83
N VAL A 799 -25.52 21.64 6.28
CA VAL A 799 -26.08 21.95 4.95
C VAL A 799 -24.94 22.41 4.06
N ILE A 800 -24.72 21.66 2.99
CA ILE A 800 -23.70 21.93 1.97
C ILE A 800 -24.41 22.09 0.64
N LEU A 801 -24.05 23.11 -0.12
CA LEU A 801 -24.56 23.32 -1.46
C LEU A 801 -23.40 23.45 -2.44
N ASN A 802 -23.42 22.63 -3.49
CA ASN A 802 -22.54 22.77 -4.65
C ASN A 802 -23.28 23.57 -5.71
N TYR A 803 -22.85 24.82 -5.90
CA TYR A 803 -23.49 25.73 -6.86
C TYR A 803 -23.23 25.30 -8.31
N ASP A 804 -22.02 24.80 -8.55
CA ASP A 804 -21.59 24.16 -9.78
C ASP A 804 -21.04 22.76 -9.48
N LEU A 805 -21.17 21.87 -10.48
CA LEU A 805 -20.66 20.51 -10.36
C LEU A 805 -19.16 20.48 -10.73
N PRO A 806 -18.29 19.96 -9.85
CA PRO A 806 -16.88 19.74 -10.19
C PRO A 806 -16.73 18.67 -11.29
N TRP A 807 -15.62 18.73 -12.02
CA TRP A 807 -15.26 17.71 -13.01
C TRP A 807 -15.12 16.32 -12.39
N ALA A 808 -14.53 16.25 -11.20
CA ALA A 808 -14.33 15.01 -10.45
C ALA A 808 -15.26 14.95 -9.24
N ILE A 809 -16.06 13.90 -9.14
CA ILE A 809 -17.01 13.67 -8.03
C ILE A 809 -16.29 13.55 -6.68
N ILE A 810 -15.02 13.14 -6.68
CA ILE A 810 -14.21 13.11 -5.46
C ILE A 810 -14.15 14.49 -4.76
N ARG A 811 -14.24 15.60 -5.51
CA ARG A 811 -14.33 16.94 -4.91
C ARG A 811 -15.61 17.12 -4.12
N LEU A 812 -16.74 16.55 -4.54
CA LEU A 812 -17.99 16.58 -3.76
C LEU A 812 -17.83 15.84 -2.44
N ILE A 813 -17.14 14.69 -2.45
CA ILE A 813 -16.85 13.90 -1.26
C ILE A 813 -15.90 14.67 -0.33
N GLN A 814 -14.86 15.32 -0.86
CA GLN A 814 -13.94 16.16 -0.08
C GLN A 814 -14.65 17.37 0.57
N ARG A 815 -15.53 18.04 -0.18
CA ARG A 815 -16.39 19.14 0.30
C ARG A 815 -17.34 18.65 1.40
N ALA A 816 -18.00 17.51 1.19
CA ALA A 816 -18.85 16.88 2.20
C ALA A 816 -18.08 16.53 3.48
N GLY A 817 -16.87 15.99 3.33
CA GLY A 817 -15.99 15.64 4.45
C GLY A 817 -15.40 16.83 5.23
N ARG A 818 -15.68 18.08 4.84
CA ARG A 818 -15.39 19.26 5.69
C ARG A 818 -16.35 19.35 6.87
N VAL A 819 -17.57 18.86 6.66
CA VAL A 819 -18.69 18.90 7.60
C VAL A 819 -18.92 17.53 8.22
N ASP A 820 -18.78 16.46 7.43
CA ASP A 820 -18.83 15.07 7.90
C ASP A 820 -17.48 14.65 8.49
N ARG A 821 -17.26 15.04 9.73
CA ARG A 821 -16.09 14.67 10.54
C ARG A 821 -16.55 14.13 11.88
N ILE A 822 -15.65 13.43 12.56
CA ILE A 822 -15.90 12.94 13.92
C ILE A 822 -16.16 14.13 14.85
N GLY A 823 -17.26 14.08 15.61
CA GLY A 823 -17.78 15.20 16.41
C GLY A 823 -19.01 15.89 15.82
N GLN A 824 -19.42 15.56 14.59
CA GLN A 824 -20.65 16.07 13.99
C GLN A 824 -21.88 15.69 14.84
N LYS A 825 -22.70 16.70 15.15
CA LYS A 825 -23.89 16.56 16.01
C LYS A 825 -25.18 16.36 15.24
N ALA A 826 -25.24 16.82 13.99
CA ALA A 826 -26.40 16.62 13.14
C ALA A 826 -26.58 15.14 12.79
N GLU A 827 -27.83 14.69 12.72
CA GLU A 827 -28.16 13.34 12.26
C GLU A 827 -27.98 13.17 10.75
N GLN A 828 -28.28 14.23 10.01
CA GLN A 828 -28.26 14.24 8.54
C GLN A 828 -27.40 15.39 8.06
N ILE A 829 -26.62 15.13 7.01
CA ILE A 829 -25.92 16.15 6.24
C ILE A 829 -26.61 16.25 4.88
N PHE A 830 -27.15 17.43 4.58
CA PHE A 830 -27.79 17.68 3.30
C PHE A 830 -26.74 18.17 2.29
N CYS A 831 -26.52 17.37 1.25
CA CYS A 831 -25.61 17.68 0.15
C CYS A 831 -26.41 18.14 -1.06
N TYR A 832 -26.68 19.43 -1.14
CA TYR A 832 -27.39 20.05 -2.26
C TYR A 832 -26.51 20.20 -3.49
N SER A 833 -27.07 19.93 -4.67
CA SER A 833 -26.45 20.22 -5.97
C SER A 833 -27.49 20.85 -6.90
N PHE A 834 -27.08 21.87 -7.67
CA PHE A 834 -27.93 22.43 -8.71
C PHE A 834 -28.04 21.48 -9.90
N LEU A 835 -29.27 21.09 -10.24
CA LEU A 835 -29.56 20.21 -11.36
C LEU A 835 -30.75 20.79 -12.16
N PRO A 836 -30.65 20.88 -13.51
CA PRO A 836 -31.74 21.32 -14.35
C PRO A 836 -32.93 20.33 -14.32
N GLU A 837 -34.14 20.87 -14.35
CA GLU A 837 -35.41 20.13 -14.28
C GLU A 837 -35.62 19.17 -15.48
N ASP A 838 -35.15 19.57 -16.67
CA ASP A 838 -35.30 18.82 -17.92
C ASP A 838 -34.38 17.58 -18.09
N GLY A 839 -33.73 17.14 -17.01
CA GLY A 839 -33.09 15.81 -16.92
C GLY A 839 -31.60 15.70 -17.27
N ILE A 840 -31.01 14.59 -16.83
CA ILE A 840 -29.58 14.20 -16.94
C ILE A 840 -29.04 14.28 -18.37
N GLU A 841 -29.87 13.88 -19.33
CA GLU A 841 -29.52 13.74 -20.75
C GLU A 841 -29.03 15.05 -21.37
N LYS A 842 -29.54 16.21 -20.93
CA LYS A 842 -29.09 17.53 -21.42
C LYS A 842 -27.66 17.86 -20.96
N ILE A 843 -27.33 17.57 -19.70
CA ILE A 843 -25.98 17.76 -19.15
C ILE A 843 -25.00 16.80 -19.84
N ILE A 844 -25.39 15.54 -20.01
CA ILE A 844 -24.58 14.53 -20.72
C ILE A 844 -24.36 14.96 -22.16
N ARG A 845 -25.38 15.44 -22.88
CA ARG A 845 -25.23 15.94 -24.27
C ARG A 845 -24.28 17.12 -24.38
N LEU A 846 -24.41 18.13 -23.51
CA LEU A 846 -23.48 19.27 -23.47
C LEU A 846 -22.03 18.81 -23.24
N ARG A 847 -21.81 17.96 -22.23
CA ARG A 847 -20.47 17.41 -21.92
C ARG A 847 -19.93 16.48 -23.01
N SER A 848 -20.79 15.71 -23.66
CA SER A 848 -20.41 14.77 -24.74
C SER A 848 -20.06 15.51 -26.03
N ARG A 849 -20.80 16.57 -26.38
CA ARG A 849 -20.48 17.44 -27.53
C ARG A 849 -19.10 18.08 -27.39
N LEU A 850 -18.77 18.55 -26.17
CA LEU A 850 -17.44 19.09 -25.86
C LEU A 850 -16.36 18.02 -26.01
N LYS A 851 -16.57 16.83 -25.45
CA LYS A 851 -15.64 15.69 -25.53
C LYS A 851 -15.36 15.29 -26.98
N THR A 852 -16.40 15.02 -27.77
CA THR A 852 -16.25 14.54 -29.15
C THR A 852 -15.52 15.54 -30.05
N ARG A 853 -15.73 16.86 -29.88
CA ARG A 853 -15.02 17.88 -30.66
C ARG A 853 -13.59 18.13 -30.20
N LEU A 854 -13.30 18.04 -28.89
CA LEU A 854 -11.93 18.08 -28.38
C LEU A 854 -11.12 16.90 -28.95
N GLU A 855 -11.68 15.70 -28.92
CA GLU A 855 -11.10 14.47 -29.50
C GLU A 855 -10.83 14.60 -31.02
N GLN A 856 -11.71 15.29 -31.75
CA GLN A 856 -11.56 15.54 -33.19
C GLN A 856 -10.50 16.60 -33.55
N SER A 857 -10.05 17.43 -32.59
CA SER A 857 -9.18 18.58 -32.86
C SER A 857 -7.68 18.30 -32.61
N ASP A 858 -7.27 17.06 -32.35
CA ASP A 858 -5.91 16.68 -31.88
C ASP A 858 -5.43 17.45 -30.62
N GLU A 859 -6.34 18.15 -29.93
CA GLU A 859 -6.08 18.92 -28.71
C GLU A 859 -6.05 18.01 -27.44
N VAL A 860 -6.36 16.72 -27.58
CA VAL A 860 -6.43 15.74 -26.49
C VAL A 860 -5.09 15.05 -26.29
N LEU A 861 -4.14 15.78 -25.72
CA LEU A 861 -3.01 15.14 -25.05
C LEU A 861 -2.62 15.98 -23.85
N GLY A 862 -3.34 15.86 -22.73
CA GLY A 862 -2.74 16.13 -21.42
C GLY A 862 -3.31 17.28 -20.57
N SER A 863 -4.60 17.25 -20.25
CA SER A 863 -5.06 17.77 -18.95
C SER A 863 -5.32 16.60 -18.00
N PRO A 864 -4.40 16.28 -17.08
CA PRO A 864 -4.55 15.11 -16.21
C PRO A 864 -5.75 15.22 -15.27
N ASP A 865 -6.15 16.43 -14.83
CA ASP A 865 -7.22 16.68 -13.83
C ASP A 865 -8.65 16.36 -14.27
N GLU A 866 -8.88 16.20 -15.57
CA GLU A 866 -10.25 16.26 -16.13
C GLU A 866 -10.59 15.10 -17.08
N VAL A 867 -9.70 14.11 -17.24
CA VAL A 867 -10.01 12.88 -17.99
C VAL A 867 -10.60 11.83 -17.05
N PHE A 868 -11.81 12.09 -16.56
CA PHE A 868 -12.70 11.07 -16.05
C PHE A 868 -13.88 11.03 -17.01
N PHE A 869 -13.84 10.15 -18.01
CA PHE A 869 -15.00 9.86 -18.85
C PHE A 869 -15.07 8.38 -19.17
N ASP A 870 -15.19 7.55 -18.13
CA ASP A 870 -15.98 6.34 -18.30
C ASP A 870 -17.45 6.75 -18.23
N ASN A 871 -18.09 6.82 -19.41
CA ASN A 871 -19.46 7.30 -19.55
C ASN A 871 -20.44 6.50 -18.69
N GLN A 872 -20.14 5.24 -18.37
CA GLN A 872 -21.00 4.41 -17.52
C GLN A 872 -20.93 4.85 -16.06
N LYS A 873 -19.73 4.97 -15.47
CA LYS A 873 -19.59 5.36 -14.05
C LYS A 873 -20.16 6.75 -13.76
N ILE A 874 -19.85 7.74 -14.60
CA ILE A 874 -20.38 9.11 -14.43
C ILE A 874 -21.89 9.12 -14.55
N ARG A 875 -22.44 8.35 -15.50
CA ARG A 875 -23.89 8.24 -15.67
C ARG A 875 -24.55 7.64 -14.43
N THR A 876 -24.04 6.54 -13.90
CA THR A 876 -24.56 5.93 -12.66
C THR A 876 -24.51 6.91 -11.48
N GLN A 877 -23.41 7.67 -11.36
CA GLN A 877 -23.26 8.65 -10.28
C GLN A 877 -24.19 9.86 -10.44
N LEU A 878 -24.36 10.37 -11.66
CA LEU A 878 -25.32 11.44 -11.94
C LEU A 878 -26.77 10.96 -11.76
N GLU A 879 -27.10 9.74 -12.17
CA GLU A 879 -28.39 9.10 -11.91
C GLU A 879 -28.66 8.99 -10.41
N GLY A 880 -27.66 8.60 -9.60
CA GLY A 880 -27.75 8.59 -8.14
C GLY A 880 -28.00 9.98 -7.53
N LEU A 881 -27.33 11.02 -8.01
CA LEU A 881 -27.57 12.41 -7.56
C LEU A 881 -28.97 12.90 -7.93
N TYR A 882 -29.48 12.57 -9.12
CA TYR A 882 -30.82 12.95 -9.59
C TYR A 882 -31.94 12.21 -8.85
N SER A 883 -31.72 10.95 -8.52
CA SER A 883 -32.65 10.11 -7.77
C SER A 883 -32.54 10.29 -6.25
N GLU A 884 -31.66 11.19 -5.79
CA GLU A 884 -31.39 11.43 -4.36
C GLU A 884 -31.04 10.13 -3.60
N GLN A 885 -30.37 9.19 -4.26
CA GLN A 885 -29.99 7.90 -3.67
C GLN A 885 -29.00 8.09 -2.52
N SER A 886 -29.39 7.65 -1.31
CA SER A 886 -28.49 7.59 -0.16
C SER A 886 -27.29 6.67 -0.45
N GLY A 887 -26.10 7.06 0.02
CA GLY A 887 -24.88 6.29 -0.18
C GLY A 887 -24.08 6.58 -1.45
N ILE A 888 -24.60 7.34 -2.42
CA ILE A 888 -23.84 7.68 -3.65
C ILE A 888 -22.61 8.57 -3.39
N LEU A 889 -22.64 9.30 -2.27
CA LEU A 889 -21.53 10.11 -1.77
C LEU A 889 -20.70 9.37 -0.70
N ASP A 890 -21.02 8.11 -0.42
CA ASP A 890 -20.15 7.21 0.36
C ASP A 890 -19.13 6.57 -0.59
N GLU A 891 -17.96 6.24 -0.06
CA GLU A 891 -16.82 5.77 -0.86
C GLU A 891 -16.94 4.27 -1.16
N GLU A 892 -16.49 3.82 -2.35
CA GLU A 892 -16.61 2.43 -2.81
C GLU A 892 -15.98 1.43 -1.81
N GLU A 893 -16.70 0.33 -1.55
CA GLU A 893 -16.42 -0.57 -0.41
C GLU A 893 -15.32 -1.61 -0.66
N ASP A 894 -15.01 -1.94 -1.92
CA ASP A 894 -14.20 -3.11 -2.24
C ASP A 894 -12.76 -2.79 -2.67
N GLY A 895 -11.81 -3.08 -1.78
CA GLY A 895 -10.37 -3.17 -2.09
C GLY A 895 -9.48 -2.05 -1.54
N GLU A 896 -10.03 -1.09 -0.79
CA GLU A 896 -9.29 0.10 -0.33
C GLU A 896 -8.84 0.08 1.14
N VAL A 897 -9.15 -0.98 1.90
CA VAL A 897 -8.71 -1.15 3.29
C VAL A 897 -7.37 -1.89 3.33
N ASP A 898 -6.46 -1.45 4.21
CA ASP A 898 -5.22 -2.17 4.47
C ASP A 898 -5.48 -3.64 4.86
N LEU A 899 -4.84 -4.58 4.14
CA LEU A 899 -5.01 -6.02 4.34
C LEU A 899 -4.59 -6.45 5.75
N ALA A 900 -3.51 -5.88 6.29
CA ALA A 900 -3.04 -6.25 7.63
C ALA A 900 -4.07 -5.86 8.70
N SER A 901 -4.65 -4.66 8.58
CA SER A 901 -5.74 -4.17 9.42
C SER A 901 -7.01 -5.00 9.27
N TYR A 902 -7.37 -5.38 8.04
CA TYR A 902 -8.54 -6.24 7.76
C TYR A 902 -8.38 -7.62 8.38
N ALA A 903 -7.24 -8.28 8.15
CA ALA A 903 -6.92 -9.59 8.72
C ALA A 903 -6.86 -9.55 10.26
N TYR A 904 -6.31 -8.48 10.84
CA TYR A 904 -6.30 -8.28 12.29
C TYR A 904 -7.71 -8.20 12.86
N GLN A 905 -8.63 -7.52 12.17
CA GLN A 905 -10.00 -7.40 12.64
C GLN A 905 -10.76 -8.74 12.57
N ILE A 906 -10.54 -9.54 11.53
CA ILE A 906 -11.07 -10.91 11.44
C ILE A 906 -10.60 -11.73 12.64
N TRP A 907 -9.29 -11.72 12.91
CA TRP A 907 -8.69 -12.42 14.05
C TRP A 907 -9.24 -11.93 15.40
N LYS A 908 -9.35 -10.62 15.57
CA LYS A 908 -9.81 -10.00 16.81
C LYS A 908 -11.28 -10.32 17.09
N ASN A 909 -12.16 -10.17 16.11
CA ASN A 909 -13.57 -10.53 16.25
C ASN A 909 -13.76 -12.00 16.63
N ALA A 910 -13.00 -12.89 15.99
CA ALA A 910 -13.06 -14.32 16.29
C ALA A 910 -12.60 -14.63 17.73
N THR A 911 -11.52 -14.02 18.18
CA THR A 911 -10.98 -14.22 19.53
C THR A 911 -11.81 -13.55 20.62
N ASP A 912 -12.47 -12.42 20.32
CA ASP A 912 -13.41 -11.78 21.24
C ASP A 912 -14.70 -12.60 21.38
N ALA A 913 -15.17 -13.24 20.30
CA ALA A 913 -16.30 -14.16 20.34
C ALA A 913 -15.95 -15.50 21.02
N ASN A 914 -14.72 -16.01 20.84
CA ASN A 914 -14.24 -17.24 21.47
C ASN A 914 -12.77 -17.10 21.94
N PRO A 915 -12.55 -16.77 23.24
CA PRO A 915 -11.22 -16.55 23.79
C PRO A 915 -10.27 -17.74 23.69
N LYS A 916 -10.78 -18.98 23.57
CA LYS A 916 -9.95 -20.19 23.44
C LYS A 916 -9.11 -20.18 22.16
N LEU A 917 -9.54 -19.46 21.12
CA LEU A 917 -8.83 -19.38 19.85
C LEU A 917 -7.44 -18.74 20.00
N ASN A 918 -7.22 -17.89 21.01
CA ASN A 918 -5.92 -17.27 21.29
C ASN A 918 -4.80 -18.28 21.55
N ASN A 919 -5.13 -19.49 22.01
CA ASN A 919 -4.16 -20.57 22.20
C ASN A 919 -4.19 -21.54 21.01
N ILE A 920 -5.39 -21.95 20.57
CA ILE A 920 -5.56 -22.98 19.54
C ILE A 920 -4.89 -22.61 18.21
N ILE A 921 -5.07 -21.37 17.73
CA ILE A 921 -4.59 -20.99 16.39
C ILE A 921 -3.08 -20.75 16.36
N PRO A 922 -2.46 -20.02 17.31
CA PRO A 922 -1.00 -19.84 17.32
C PRO A 922 -0.22 -21.12 17.58
N GLU A 923 -0.76 -22.05 18.40
CA GLU A 923 -0.12 -23.34 18.71
C GLU A 923 -0.34 -24.40 17.62
N MET A 924 -1.23 -24.14 16.67
CA MET A 924 -1.50 -25.07 15.58
C MET A 924 -0.22 -25.30 14.75
N PRO A 925 0.18 -26.55 14.50
CA PRO A 925 1.43 -26.83 13.79
C PRO A 925 1.40 -26.29 12.36
N ASN A 926 2.58 -26.03 11.81
CA ASN A 926 2.71 -25.71 10.39
C ASN A 926 2.32 -26.91 9.51
N VAL A 927 2.10 -26.65 8.22
CA VAL A 927 1.73 -27.68 7.22
C VAL A 927 0.31 -28.24 7.38
N VAL A 928 -0.47 -27.77 8.36
CA VAL A 928 -1.86 -28.23 8.55
C VAL A 928 -2.74 -27.91 7.35
N TYR A 929 -3.76 -28.74 7.14
CA TYR A 929 -4.71 -28.55 6.07
C TYR A 929 -6.16 -28.78 6.51
N ALA A 930 -7.08 -28.18 5.77
CA ALA A 930 -8.51 -28.48 5.85
C ALA A 930 -9.12 -28.39 4.44
N THR A 931 -10.35 -28.83 4.28
CA THR A 931 -11.10 -28.64 3.03
C THR A 931 -12.50 -28.13 3.32
N LYS A 932 -12.92 -27.10 2.58
CA LYS A 932 -14.27 -26.55 2.63
C LYS A 932 -15.02 -26.75 1.33
N LYS A 933 -16.35 -26.66 1.43
CA LYS A 933 -17.25 -26.57 0.28
C LYS A 933 -16.98 -25.27 -0.49
N ASN A 934 -16.94 -25.37 -1.82
CA ASN A 934 -16.90 -24.24 -2.72
C ASN A 934 -18.30 -23.64 -2.87
N ASN A 935 -18.46 -22.37 -2.49
CA ASN A 935 -19.67 -21.60 -2.71
C ASN A 935 -19.54 -20.66 -3.92
N ASP A 936 -18.35 -20.62 -4.55
CA ASP A 936 -18.03 -19.82 -5.74
C ASP A 936 -18.22 -20.65 -7.03
N GLU A 937 -17.80 -20.09 -8.18
CA GLU A 937 -17.89 -20.74 -9.49
C GLU A 937 -17.17 -22.10 -9.55
N LYS A 938 -17.72 -23.06 -10.32
CA LYS A 938 -17.16 -24.42 -10.45
C LYS A 938 -15.71 -24.44 -10.94
N GLU A 939 -15.29 -23.47 -11.74
CA GLU A 939 -13.93 -23.39 -12.30
C GLU A 939 -12.86 -23.03 -11.26
N LYS A 940 -13.26 -22.61 -10.06
CA LYS A 940 -12.36 -22.20 -8.97
C LYS A 940 -12.05 -23.30 -7.96
N GLN A 941 -12.36 -24.56 -8.28
CA GLN A 941 -11.94 -25.71 -7.45
C GLN A 941 -10.42 -25.85 -7.42
N GLY A 942 -9.84 -26.09 -6.24
CA GLY A 942 -8.38 -26.19 -6.09
C GLY A 942 -7.87 -26.11 -4.65
N VAL A 943 -6.60 -25.74 -4.48
CA VAL A 943 -5.92 -25.58 -3.18
C VAL A 943 -5.36 -24.18 -3.02
N ILE A 944 -5.63 -23.57 -1.87
CA ILE A 944 -4.93 -22.39 -1.39
C ILE A 944 -3.72 -22.85 -0.56
N VAL A 945 -2.55 -22.33 -0.90
CA VAL A 945 -1.28 -22.58 -0.19
C VAL A 945 -0.83 -21.28 0.46
N TYR A 946 -0.60 -21.32 1.78
CA TYR A 946 0.09 -20.26 2.50
C TYR A 946 1.50 -20.73 2.82
N SER A 947 2.50 -20.01 2.33
CA SER A 947 3.90 -20.23 2.68
C SER A 947 4.56 -18.97 3.21
N ARG A 948 5.67 -19.16 3.91
CA ARG A 948 6.55 -18.08 4.33
C ARG A 948 7.94 -18.31 3.74
N THR A 949 8.50 -17.27 3.17
CA THR A 949 9.85 -17.34 2.59
C THR A 949 10.95 -17.17 3.63
N ALA A 950 12.19 -17.46 3.23
CA ALA A 950 13.37 -17.26 4.08
C ALA A 950 13.58 -15.78 4.49
N ASP A 951 13.09 -14.83 3.68
CA ASP A 951 13.12 -13.39 3.97
C ASP A 951 11.91 -12.91 4.79
N ASP A 952 11.17 -13.84 5.40
CA ASP A 952 10.03 -13.56 6.26
C ASP A 952 8.83 -12.93 5.51
N ASN A 953 8.73 -13.10 4.19
CA ASN A 953 7.58 -12.63 3.42
C ASN A 953 6.49 -13.70 3.40
N ASP A 954 5.26 -13.28 3.65
CA ASP A 954 4.09 -14.15 3.60
C ASP A 954 3.56 -14.19 2.16
N ILE A 955 3.43 -15.39 1.59
CA ILE A 955 2.97 -15.62 0.20
C ILE A 955 1.74 -16.54 0.22
N LEU A 956 0.73 -16.15 -0.54
CA LEU A 956 -0.47 -16.95 -0.77
C LEU A 956 -0.61 -17.23 -2.26
N VAL A 957 -0.87 -18.48 -2.60
CA VAL A 957 -1.12 -18.93 -3.98
C VAL A 957 -2.39 -19.77 -4.00
N TRP A 958 -3.28 -19.52 -4.94
CA TRP A 958 -4.42 -20.39 -5.21
C TRP A 958 -4.19 -21.13 -6.52
N VAL A 959 -4.16 -22.46 -6.45
CA VAL A 959 -3.90 -23.36 -7.58
C VAL A 959 -5.17 -24.14 -7.91
N ASN A 960 -5.54 -24.23 -9.19
CA ASN A 960 -6.71 -25.00 -9.65
C ASN A 960 -6.45 -26.52 -9.65
N SER A 961 -7.48 -27.33 -9.91
CA SER A 961 -7.35 -28.79 -10.02
C SER A 961 -6.38 -29.29 -11.10
N LYS A 962 -6.01 -28.46 -12.09
CA LYS A 962 -5.03 -28.81 -13.14
C LYS A 962 -3.59 -28.52 -12.70
N GLY A 963 -3.40 -27.78 -11.60
CA GLY A 963 -2.10 -27.33 -11.15
C GLY A 963 -1.67 -25.96 -11.70
N GLU A 964 -2.59 -25.20 -12.29
CA GLU A 964 -2.34 -23.85 -12.78
C GLU A 964 -2.70 -22.83 -11.68
N VAL A 965 -1.94 -21.74 -11.57
CA VAL A 965 -2.20 -20.68 -10.59
C VAL A 965 -3.42 -19.86 -11.03
N ILE A 966 -4.45 -19.78 -10.18
CA ILE A 966 -5.64 -18.94 -10.35
C ILE A 966 -5.30 -17.48 -10.02
N THR A 967 -4.70 -17.26 -8.84
CA THR A 967 -4.33 -15.93 -8.36
C THR A 967 -3.35 -16.03 -7.19
N GLN A 968 -2.63 -14.94 -6.94
CA GLN A 968 -1.78 -14.72 -5.78
C GLN A 968 -2.25 -13.54 -4.92
N SER A 969 -3.33 -12.87 -5.34
CA SER A 969 -3.87 -11.72 -4.62
C SER A 969 -4.30 -12.15 -3.23
N GLN A 970 -3.59 -11.70 -2.21
CA GLN A 970 -3.84 -12.16 -0.84
C GLN A 970 -5.24 -11.80 -0.37
N LEU A 971 -5.78 -10.65 -0.80
CA LEU A 971 -7.15 -10.24 -0.49
C LEU A 971 -8.17 -11.15 -1.15
N THR A 972 -8.00 -11.45 -2.45
CA THR A 972 -8.89 -12.36 -3.19
C THR A 972 -8.88 -13.75 -2.56
N ILE A 973 -7.69 -14.25 -2.20
CA ILE A 973 -7.52 -15.55 -1.55
C ILE A 973 -8.10 -15.55 -0.13
N LEU A 974 -7.90 -14.48 0.65
CA LEU A 974 -8.48 -14.36 1.99
C LEU A 974 -10.01 -14.32 1.95
N LYS A 975 -10.60 -13.63 0.96
CA LYS A 975 -12.05 -13.66 0.70
C LYS A 975 -12.50 -15.06 0.27
N ALA A 976 -11.79 -15.71 -0.64
CA ALA A 976 -12.08 -17.08 -1.06
C ALA A 976 -11.96 -18.09 0.09
N ALA A 977 -11.04 -17.88 1.05
CA ALA A 977 -10.88 -18.71 2.23
C ALA A 977 -11.95 -18.47 3.32
N GLN A 978 -12.70 -17.37 3.23
CA GLN A 978 -13.67 -16.97 4.25
C GLN A 978 -14.69 -18.07 4.53
N CYS A 979 -14.91 -18.34 5.82
CA CYS A 979 -15.84 -19.34 6.32
C CYS A 979 -16.24 -19.03 7.78
N ASN A 980 -17.36 -19.59 8.23
CA ASN A 980 -17.87 -19.49 9.59
C ASN A 980 -17.50 -20.75 10.41
N ALA A 981 -17.58 -20.65 11.73
CA ALA A 981 -17.27 -21.76 12.65
C ALA A 981 -18.18 -22.99 12.47
N GLU A 982 -19.38 -22.81 11.90
CA GLU A 982 -20.38 -23.88 11.69
C GLU A 982 -20.12 -24.74 10.46
N ILE A 983 -19.17 -24.35 9.58
CA ILE A 983 -18.88 -25.11 8.36
C ILE A 983 -18.25 -26.45 8.71
N THR A 984 -18.89 -27.53 8.25
CA THR A 984 -18.41 -28.90 8.42
C THR A 984 -17.14 -29.14 7.59
N PRO A 985 -16.06 -29.67 8.18
CA PRO A 985 -14.86 -30.03 7.44
C PRO A 985 -15.15 -31.17 6.46
N LEU A 986 -14.62 -31.06 5.24
CA LEU A 986 -14.65 -32.13 4.25
C LEU A 986 -13.31 -32.88 4.21
N TYR A 987 -13.33 -34.09 3.65
CA TYR A 987 -12.10 -34.80 3.31
C TYR A 987 -11.33 -34.04 2.23
N LYS A 988 -10.00 -34.17 2.23
CA LYS A 988 -9.12 -33.51 1.26
C LYS A 988 -9.48 -33.85 -0.18
N ILE A 989 -9.23 -32.91 -1.09
CA ILE A 989 -9.41 -33.14 -2.52
C ILE A 989 -8.40 -34.17 -3.04
N PRO A 990 -8.71 -34.87 -4.15
CA PRO A 990 -7.73 -35.74 -4.82
C PRO A 990 -6.46 -34.96 -5.15
N GLU A 991 -5.30 -35.56 -4.90
CA GLU A 991 -3.98 -34.94 -5.16
C GLU A 991 -3.70 -33.62 -4.41
N HIS A 992 -4.37 -33.35 -3.28
CA HIS A 992 -4.17 -32.13 -2.48
C HIS A 992 -2.69 -31.79 -2.25
N HIS A 993 -1.90 -32.76 -1.79
CA HIS A 993 -0.47 -32.56 -1.51
C HIS A 993 0.35 -32.28 -2.78
N ASN A 994 0.00 -32.87 -3.93
CA ASN A 994 0.65 -32.57 -5.22
C ASN A 994 0.34 -31.15 -5.68
N LEU A 995 -0.89 -30.67 -5.45
CA LEU A 995 -1.28 -29.28 -5.77
C LEU A 995 -0.58 -28.28 -4.84
N VAL A 996 -0.39 -28.63 -3.57
CA VAL A 996 0.45 -27.86 -2.64
C VAL A 996 1.89 -27.78 -3.15
N ALA A 997 2.45 -28.90 -3.63
CA ALA A 997 3.79 -28.96 -4.20
C ALA A 997 3.94 -28.03 -5.42
N LYS A 998 3.01 -28.11 -6.37
CA LYS A 998 2.98 -27.20 -7.54
C LYS A 998 2.89 -25.72 -7.13
N GLY A 999 2.10 -25.41 -6.10
CA GLY A 999 2.03 -24.08 -5.53
C GLY A 999 3.36 -23.59 -4.96
N LEU A 1000 4.15 -24.46 -4.32
CA LEU A 1000 5.47 -24.13 -3.78
C LEU A 1000 6.55 -24.04 -4.85
N GLU A 1001 6.54 -24.90 -5.87
CA GLU A 1001 7.43 -24.80 -7.02
C GLU A 1001 7.32 -23.43 -7.67
N TYR A 1002 6.09 -22.96 -7.87
CA TYR A 1002 5.83 -21.62 -8.37
C TYR A 1002 6.43 -20.53 -7.45
N ILE A 1003 6.31 -20.67 -6.13
CA ILE A 1003 6.89 -19.72 -5.15
C ILE A 1003 8.43 -19.74 -5.20
N ASN A 1004 9.04 -20.91 -5.32
CA ASN A 1004 10.49 -21.07 -5.41
C ASN A 1004 11.08 -20.45 -6.68
N ASP A 1005 10.39 -20.62 -7.81
CA ASP A 1005 10.77 -19.98 -9.08
C ASP A 1005 10.74 -18.45 -8.98
N ILE A 1006 9.85 -17.90 -8.14
CA ILE A 1006 9.84 -16.47 -7.83
C ILE A 1006 11.07 -16.06 -7.02
N GLU A 1007 11.55 -16.87 -6.07
CA GLU A 1007 12.68 -16.51 -5.18
C GLU A 1007 14.05 -16.67 -5.84
N ILE A 1008 14.31 -17.80 -6.49
CA ILE A 1008 15.62 -18.18 -7.04
C ILE A 1008 16.08 -17.21 -8.13
N THR A 1009 15.16 -16.63 -8.89
CA THR A 1009 15.46 -15.75 -10.01
C THR A 1009 15.88 -14.33 -9.58
N THR A 1010 15.90 -14.00 -8.28
CA THR A 1010 15.87 -12.59 -7.83
C THR A 1010 16.82 -12.17 -6.68
N GLY A 1011 17.64 -13.07 -6.09
CA GLY A 1011 18.48 -12.73 -4.93
C GLY A 1011 19.95 -12.41 -5.25
N GLY A 1012 20.36 -11.14 -5.18
CA GLY A 1012 21.79 -10.76 -5.15
C GLY A 1012 22.49 -11.20 -3.84
N GLN A 1013 23.75 -11.65 -3.92
CA GLN A 1013 24.48 -12.33 -2.83
C GLN A 1013 24.65 -11.53 -1.50
N LEU A 1014 24.51 -10.20 -1.52
CA LEU A 1014 24.78 -9.31 -0.38
C LEU A 1014 23.56 -8.87 0.45
N GLY A 1015 22.32 -9.11 -0.01
CA GLY A 1015 21.10 -8.63 0.64
C GLY A 1015 20.87 -7.10 0.52
N LYS A 1016 19.93 -6.56 1.31
CA LYS A 1016 19.47 -5.15 1.27
C LYS A 1016 20.62 -4.13 1.41
N GLN A 1017 20.55 -3.00 0.71
CA GLN A 1017 21.58 -1.93 0.78
C GLN A 1017 21.78 -1.34 2.19
N ASN A 1018 20.75 -1.37 3.04
CA ASN A 1018 20.83 -0.89 4.43
C ASN A 1018 21.30 -1.96 5.42
N SER A 1019 21.55 -3.19 4.97
CA SER A 1019 22.03 -4.25 5.83
C SER A 1019 23.46 -3.96 6.30
N VAL A 1020 23.77 -4.38 7.53
CA VAL A 1020 25.12 -4.27 8.10
C VAL A 1020 26.16 -4.89 7.14
N ARG A 1021 25.80 -6.03 6.53
CA ARG A 1021 26.62 -6.78 5.56
C ARG A 1021 26.91 -6.01 4.27
N TYR A 1022 25.89 -5.41 3.66
CA TYR A 1022 26.08 -4.59 2.47
C TYR A 1022 26.91 -3.33 2.78
N ARG A 1023 26.59 -2.64 3.88
CA ARG A 1023 27.30 -1.42 4.29
C ARG A 1023 28.78 -1.69 4.57
N ILE A 1024 29.10 -2.73 5.34
CA ILE A 1024 30.49 -3.06 5.64
C ILE A 1024 31.24 -3.50 4.37
N TYR A 1025 30.61 -4.29 3.49
CA TYR A 1025 31.20 -4.66 2.20
C TYR A 1025 31.55 -3.43 1.36
N MET A 1026 30.64 -2.47 1.23
CA MET A 1026 30.87 -1.26 0.43
C MET A 1026 31.97 -0.37 1.03
N HIS A 1027 32.05 -0.24 2.36
CA HIS A 1027 33.11 0.52 3.03
C HIS A 1027 34.49 -0.13 2.83
N LEU A 1028 34.59 -1.44 3.04
CA LEU A 1028 35.86 -2.18 2.91
C LEU A 1028 36.30 -2.28 1.45
N ASN A 1029 35.38 -2.54 0.52
CA ASN A 1029 35.70 -2.66 -0.91
C ASN A 1029 36.14 -1.33 -1.52
N ARG A 1030 35.51 -0.22 -1.11
CA ARG A 1030 35.94 1.13 -1.52
C ARG A 1030 37.35 1.44 -1.03
N TYR A 1031 37.65 1.16 0.24
CA TYR A 1031 38.98 1.32 0.81
C TYR A 1031 40.00 0.43 0.08
N TYR A 1032 39.67 -0.83 -0.16
CA TYR A 1032 40.55 -1.77 -0.86
C TYR A 1032 40.89 -1.29 -2.28
N GLU A 1033 39.91 -0.81 -3.06
CA GLU A 1033 40.16 -0.29 -4.41
C GLU A 1033 40.94 1.03 -4.41
N GLU A 1034 40.72 1.91 -3.43
CA GLU A 1034 41.46 3.18 -3.28
C GLU A 1034 42.94 2.96 -2.92
N PHE A 1035 43.25 1.92 -2.14
CA PHE A 1035 44.59 1.62 -1.63
C PHE A 1035 45.26 0.40 -2.25
N LYS A 1036 44.69 -0.17 -3.33
CA LYS A 1036 45.09 -1.42 -4.00
C LYS A 1036 46.56 -1.53 -4.42
N ASN A 1037 47.23 -0.39 -4.59
CA ASN A 1037 48.65 -0.27 -4.97
C ASN A 1037 49.56 0.18 -3.82
N THR A 1038 49.09 0.10 -2.57
CA THR A 1038 49.83 0.54 -1.37
C THR A 1038 49.96 -0.59 -0.35
N LEU A 1039 50.82 -0.40 0.65
CA LEU A 1039 51.03 -1.35 1.76
C LEU A 1039 49.78 -1.60 2.64
N PHE A 1040 48.70 -0.82 2.45
CA PHE A 1040 47.46 -0.90 3.23
C PHE A 1040 46.40 -1.84 2.65
N ALA A 1041 46.57 -2.34 1.42
CA ALA A 1041 45.72 -3.36 0.82
C ALA A 1041 46.33 -4.76 1.05
N THR A 1042 45.94 -5.42 2.14
CA THR A 1042 46.43 -6.76 2.48
C THR A 1042 45.57 -7.87 1.87
N ASP A 1043 46.18 -9.03 1.58
CA ASP A 1043 45.44 -10.22 1.14
C ASP A 1043 44.41 -10.69 2.19
N ALA A 1044 44.68 -10.44 3.48
CA ALA A 1044 43.76 -10.74 4.57
C ALA A 1044 42.48 -9.89 4.49
N LEU A 1045 42.61 -8.59 4.21
CA LEU A 1045 41.47 -7.69 4.00
C LEU A 1045 40.65 -8.10 2.77
N LYS A 1046 41.33 -8.44 1.67
CA LYS A 1046 40.66 -8.92 0.44
C LYS A 1046 39.83 -10.18 0.71
N ARG A 1047 40.41 -11.16 1.42
CA ARG A 1047 39.68 -12.38 1.80
C ARG A 1047 38.50 -12.09 2.73
N ALA A 1048 38.63 -11.14 3.65
CA ALA A 1048 37.51 -10.72 4.49
C ALA A 1048 36.36 -10.09 3.68
N ILE A 1049 36.69 -9.26 2.69
CA ILE A 1049 35.73 -8.69 1.74
C ILE A 1049 35.04 -9.80 0.94
N ASP A 1050 35.80 -10.76 0.43
CA ASP A 1050 35.28 -11.90 -0.34
C ASP A 1050 34.37 -12.78 0.54
N ASP A 1051 34.73 -13.02 1.80
CA ASP A 1051 33.91 -13.82 2.73
C ASP A 1051 32.61 -13.11 3.11
N ILE A 1052 32.65 -11.78 3.29
CA ILE A 1052 31.44 -10.97 3.51
C ILE A 1052 30.56 -10.97 2.25
N TYR A 1053 31.16 -10.99 1.05
CA TYR A 1053 30.45 -11.07 -0.21
C TYR A 1053 29.74 -12.42 -0.40
N LYS A 1054 30.42 -13.51 -0.05
CA LYS A 1054 29.94 -14.89 -0.27
C LYS A 1054 29.02 -15.41 0.84
N TYR A 1055 29.31 -15.07 2.10
CA TYR A 1055 28.68 -15.70 3.27
C TYR A 1055 27.99 -14.67 4.19
N PRO A 1056 26.85 -15.00 4.81
CA PRO A 1056 26.17 -14.11 5.75
C PRO A 1056 26.99 -13.89 7.02
N LEU A 1057 26.89 -12.70 7.62
CA LEU A 1057 27.51 -12.40 8.90
C LEU A 1057 26.87 -13.23 10.02
N LYS A 1058 27.66 -13.72 10.98
CA LYS A 1058 27.10 -14.27 12.23
C LYS A 1058 26.33 -13.18 12.98
N GLU A 1059 25.28 -13.53 13.71
CA GLU A 1059 24.42 -12.57 14.41
C GLU A 1059 25.21 -11.67 15.38
N SER A 1060 26.17 -12.25 16.12
CA SER A 1060 27.09 -11.51 16.98
C SER A 1060 27.98 -10.51 16.24
N ALA A 1061 28.48 -10.88 15.06
CA ALA A 1061 29.27 -9.99 14.21
C ALA A 1061 28.39 -8.90 13.58
N LYS A 1062 27.18 -9.24 13.14
CA LYS A 1062 26.19 -8.31 12.61
C LYS A 1062 25.82 -7.24 13.63
N ASP A 1063 25.60 -7.62 14.88
CA ASP A 1063 25.30 -6.67 15.96
C ASP A 1063 26.49 -5.79 16.31
N THR A 1064 27.68 -6.39 16.41
CA THR A 1064 28.90 -5.66 16.78
C THR A 1064 29.31 -4.67 15.70
N ILE A 1065 29.38 -5.11 14.44
CA ILE A 1065 29.66 -4.25 13.29
C ILE A 1065 28.53 -3.23 13.11
N GLY A 1066 27.27 -3.64 13.32
CA GLY A 1066 26.11 -2.75 13.25
C GLY A 1066 26.15 -1.62 14.28
N ARG A 1067 26.58 -1.88 15.52
CA ARG A 1067 26.79 -0.84 16.54
C ARG A 1067 27.88 0.15 16.12
N GLN A 1068 29.00 -0.34 15.59
CA GLN A 1068 30.10 0.52 15.15
C GLN A 1068 29.75 1.36 13.91
N LEU A 1069 29.01 0.78 12.96
CA LEU A 1069 28.47 1.51 11.80
C LEU A 1069 27.40 2.55 12.19
N LYS A 1070 26.70 2.38 13.32
CA LYS A 1070 25.77 3.37 13.89
C LYS A 1070 26.49 4.46 14.67
N ALA A 1071 27.62 4.13 15.31
CA ALA A 1071 28.48 5.08 16.02
C ALA A 1071 29.34 5.96 15.07
N GLY A 1072 29.33 5.69 13.76
CA GLY A 1072 30.02 6.51 12.77
C GLY A 1072 31.54 6.39 12.80
N VAL A 1073 32.07 5.24 13.20
CA VAL A 1073 33.52 5.02 13.37
C VAL A 1073 34.25 5.01 12.02
N THR A 1074 35.53 5.40 12.03
CA THR A 1074 36.40 5.45 10.85
C THR A 1074 36.61 4.07 10.21
N VAL A 1075 36.88 4.06 8.89
CA VAL A 1075 37.05 2.82 8.11
C VAL A 1075 38.22 1.97 8.62
N GLY A 1076 39.28 2.59 9.15
CA GLY A 1076 40.41 1.85 9.76
C GLY A 1076 39.99 0.96 10.93
N VAL A 1077 39.16 1.48 11.85
CA VAL A 1077 38.67 0.69 12.99
C VAL A 1077 37.71 -0.42 12.53
N LEU A 1078 36.95 -0.18 11.46
CA LEU A 1078 36.10 -1.22 10.86
C LEU A 1078 36.94 -2.35 10.24
N ILE A 1079 38.09 -2.04 9.64
CA ILE A 1079 39.03 -3.03 9.09
C ILE A 1079 39.64 -3.88 10.21
N ASP A 1080 40.09 -3.24 11.30
CA ASP A 1080 40.68 -3.96 12.44
C ASP A 1080 39.64 -4.87 13.10
N LEU A 1081 38.41 -4.37 13.27
CA LEU A 1081 37.30 -5.15 13.82
C LEU A 1081 36.93 -6.34 12.93
N VAL A 1082 36.81 -6.14 11.63
CA VAL A 1082 36.46 -7.20 10.67
C VAL A 1082 37.57 -8.24 10.57
N SER A 1083 38.83 -7.80 10.60
CA SER A 1083 39.99 -8.68 10.62
C SER A 1083 40.03 -9.53 11.89
N ALA A 1084 39.84 -8.92 13.06
CA ALA A 1084 39.79 -9.63 14.33
C ALA A 1084 38.62 -10.62 14.41
N LEU A 1085 37.42 -10.22 13.98
CA LEU A 1085 36.26 -11.12 13.92
C LEU A 1085 36.48 -12.28 12.95
N ARG A 1086 37.26 -12.08 11.87
CA ARG A 1086 37.59 -13.13 10.92
C ARG A 1086 38.61 -14.11 11.47
N GLU A 1087 39.67 -13.62 12.10
CA GLU A 1087 40.69 -14.45 12.75
C GLU A 1087 40.11 -15.32 13.88
N GLU A 1088 39.09 -14.81 14.58
CA GLU A 1088 38.38 -15.54 15.62
C GLU A 1088 37.26 -16.46 15.08
N ASP A 1089 37.11 -16.63 13.76
CA ASP A 1089 36.02 -17.38 13.12
C ASP A 1089 34.62 -16.89 13.54
N LYS A 1090 34.48 -15.61 13.90
CA LYS A 1090 33.23 -14.99 14.35
C LYS A 1090 32.57 -14.10 13.30
N LEU A 1091 33.22 -13.83 12.17
CA LEU A 1091 32.75 -12.88 11.16
C LEU A 1091 31.55 -13.39 10.34
N CYS A 1092 31.72 -14.47 9.57
CA CYS A 1092 30.71 -15.02 8.68
C CYS A 1092 30.34 -16.46 9.06
N ILE A 1093 29.12 -16.88 8.72
CA ILE A 1093 28.69 -18.28 8.76
C ILE A 1093 29.29 -18.95 7.51
N ILE A 1094 30.51 -19.44 7.62
CA ILE A 1094 31.21 -20.15 6.55
C ILE A 1094 30.93 -21.64 6.73
N THR A 1095 29.75 -22.06 6.29
CA THR A 1095 29.36 -23.46 6.14
C THR A 1095 28.87 -23.60 4.70
N GLU A 1096 29.58 -24.40 3.89
CA GLU A 1096 29.20 -24.64 2.48
C GLU A 1096 27.83 -25.31 2.32
N GLU A 1097 27.21 -25.74 3.43
CA GLU A 1097 25.94 -26.48 3.46
C GLU A 1097 24.69 -25.58 3.63
N ASP A 1098 24.80 -24.37 4.19
CA ASP A 1098 23.61 -23.59 4.63
C ASP A 1098 22.93 -22.76 3.52
N ASN A 1099 23.60 -22.51 2.38
CA ASN A 1099 22.96 -21.82 1.26
C ASN A 1099 21.98 -22.69 0.46
N LYS A 1100 21.94 -24.02 0.70
CA LYS A 1100 21.01 -24.94 0.04
C LYS A 1100 19.62 -25.01 0.67
N TYR A 1101 19.44 -24.53 1.90
CA TYR A 1101 18.18 -24.69 2.67
C TYR A 1101 17.34 -23.41 2.75
N ARG A 1102 17.16 -22.72 1.62
CA ARG A 1102 16.20 -21.60 1.51
C ARG A 1102 14.86 -22.05 0.95
N GLU A 1103 14.32 -23.16 1.45
CA GLU A 1103 12.98 -23.58 1.05
C GLU A 1103 11.92 -22.81 1.85
N PRO A 1104 10.87 -22.28 1.20
CA PRO A 1104 9.76 -21.62 1.86
C PRO A 1104 9.03 -22.62 2.76
N GLN A 1105 8.74 -22.19 3.99
CA GLN A 1105 8.03 -23.00 4.97
C GLN A 1105 6.53 -22.95 4.69
N ILE A 1106 5.89 -24.12 4.56
CA ILE A 1106 4.43 -24.22 4.43
C ILE A 1106 3.79 -23.95 5.78
N ILE A 1107 2.94 -22.93 5.88
CA ILE A 1107 2.24 -22.62 7.13
C ILE A 1107 0.93 -23.40 7.22
N CYS A 1108 0.12 -23.37 6.17
CA CYS A 1108 -1.12 -24.14 6.05
C CYS A 1108 -1.62 -24.22 4.61
N SER A 1109 -2.55 -25.13 4.33
CA SER A 1109 -3.26 -25.22 3.05
C SER A 1109 -4.77 -25.41 3.21
N LEU A 1110 -5.56 -24.92 2.26
CA LEU A 1110 -7.03 -25.02 2.29
C LEU A 1110 -7.54 -25.54 0.94
N GLY A 1111 -8.13 -26.72 0.95
CA GLY A 1111 -8.85 -27.27 -0.20
C GLY A 1111 -10.20 -26.60 -0.38
N ILE A 1112 -10.53 -26.27 -1.63
CA ILE A 1112 -11.84 -25.74 -2.04
C ILE A 1112 -12.44 -26.77 -2.99
N LYS A 1113 -13.51 -27.45 -2.57
CA LYS A 1113 -14.15 -28.57 -3.31
C LYS A 1113 -15.58 -28.22 -3.73
N ASN A 1114 -15.91 -28.41 -5.01
CA ASN A 1114 -17.30 -28.32 -5.50
C ASN A 1114 -18.14 -29.50 -4.98
N GLU A 1115 -19.46 -29.31 -4.87
CA GLU A 1115 -20.37 -30.45 -4.76
C GLU A 1115 -20.36 -31.26 -6.07
N GLU A 1116 -20.22 -32.58 -5.94
CA GLU A 1116 -20.70 -33.52 -6.96
C GLU A 1116 -22.23 -33.62 -6.80
N GLU A 1117 -22.96 -33.67 -7.91
CA GLU A 1117 -24.42 -33.91 -7.94
C GLU A 1117 -24.81 -35.27 -7.37
#